data_AF-A0A6G4UYT5-F1
#
_entry.id   AF-A0A6G4UYT5-F1
#
_cell.length_a   1.000
_cell.length_b   1.000
_cell.length_c   1.000
_cell.angle_alpha   90.00
_cell.angle_beta   90.00
_cell.angle_gamma   90.00
#
_symmetry.space_group_name_H-M   'P 1'
#
loop_
_entity.id
_entity.type
_entity.pdbx_description
1 polymer ?
#
loop_
_entity_poly.entity_id
_entity_poly.type
_entity_poly.pdbx_seq_one_letter_code
_entity_poly.pdbx_strand_id
1 'polypeptide(L)'
;MATFLYKLGRFAFRRRHFIALFWAALLAVAGVAAFNAPSAGSSSFSIPGTEAQKAFDLLDQRSPGASADGATARVVFKAPAGEKMSDADNKAVVGQTVRELGSGAEVGSVTDPFASPNAVSKDGTIAYAQVKYKAPAMELEDSTKDFLEKTVEESRHSGLTVEVGGDALQATPETGAGEIIGIAVAAVVLIVTLGSLVAAGLPLLTAIIGVGIGVAGITALASTLDLGTTTSTLAMMIGIAVGIDYALFIVSRYRAELAEGREREEAVGRATGTAGSAVVFAGLTVVIALVGLAVVNVPMLTKMGIAAAATVAIAVVIALTMIPALLGYAGRRIQPAERKGRRFGGGRRRKAKEPAGSRGKTAGAEGKAAGAEGAAVGAEGTAVGAGSAAVGAGSAAVGAGSAAVGAGSAAVGGEGRPNMGSRWASFVVRRPAAVLLLAVAALGAVAVPVTQLELGLPDDGTQPKSTTQRQAYDLLSDGFGPGFNGPLMVVVDAKDSADPKAAATTVTDDIKGLKDVATVTPAAFNKAGDTATITVIPDSKPSSTQTEDLVHAIRDKADGIKADTDARVLVTGTTAMNIDFSQKLTDALVPYLALVVGLAFLLLMVVFRSILVPLKAALGFLLSVLAALGAVVAVFQWGWLAGLIGVEETGPIMSMTPIFLIGVVFGLAMDYEVFLVTRMREAYVHGEKPKQAVVTGFKHGARVVTAAAVIMISVFAGFIGSSESMIKMMGFGLAIAVFFDAFVVRMAIVPAVLALLGKAAWWLPKWLDRALPNVDVEGEGLRAHAENQRKESNQGKESEISSVEREVEREQEPQPEREREPQREPVLVGAGALRQRTQTEPTAAYAYTGRGDATPATGGPAIGGQVRGAEGTGVGGATLTLISLTGRQLGRTVARSDGRYSLATPGSGSYVLIAAADGHEPQAATVVVGEEPVTYDVLLSGTSGLAGTVTDADDGWPVEGAMIIVTDVRGEVLSTVKSDAKGAFSVAELPAGDLTVAVNASGRRPTAVPVQISGAGVTRLDVRLRAGVQLQGVVRAGAGRLPLPDARVTLVDAAGNVVGTATTGSDGAYAFTDLDVGEYSLIASGYPPVATALTVEGGGADGFDLELRHPEG
;
A
#
# COMPACT_ATOMS: atom_id res chain seq x y z
N MET A 1 -29.03 13.46 -4.96
CA MET A 1 -28.14 12.38 -5.46
C MET A 1 -28.53 11.02 -4.86
N ALA A 2 -28.78 10.96 -3.56
CA ALA A 2 -29.11 9.75 -2.79
C ALA A 2 -30.04 8.72 -3.46
N THR A 3 -31.12 9.14 -4.15
CA THR A 3 -32.08 8.23 -4.81
C THR A 3 -31.46 7.36 -5.91
N PHE A 4 -30.43 7.84 -6.62
CA PHE A 4 -29.70 7.04 -7.61
C PHE A 4 -28.80 6.00 -6.92
N LEU A 5 -27.98 6.44 -5.96
CA LEU A 5 -27.07 5.58 -5.21
C LEU A 5 -27.81 4.51 -4.37
N TYR A 6 -29.02 4.84 -3.88
CA TYR A 6 -29.94 3.87 -3.27
C TYR A 6 -30.36 2.76 -4.25
N LYS A 7 -30.75 3.13 -5.47
CA LYS A 7 -31.10 2.15 -6.53
C LYS A 7 -29.89 1.31 -6.93
N LEU A 8 -28.71 1.93 -7.03
CA LEU A 8 -27.44 1.26 -7.33
C LEU A 8 -27.06 0.23 -6.26
N GLY A 9 -27.10 0.60 -4.97
CA GLY A 9 -26.82 -0.31 -3.86
C GLY A 9 -27.79 -1.49 -3.81
N ARG A 10 -29.10 -1.26 -4.04
CA ARG A 10 -30.10 -2.33 -4.17
C ARG A 10 -29.91 -3.20 -5.41
N PHE A 11 -29.43 -2.65 -6.51
CA PHE A 11 -29.09 -3.41 -7.72
C PHE A 11 -27.88 -4.31 -7.46
N ALA A 12 -26.78 -3.75 -6.94
CA ALA A 12 -25.55 -4.48 -6.66
C ALA A 12 -25.74 -5.59 -5.61
N PHE A 13 -26.54 -5.36 -4.56
CA PHE A 13 -26.90 -6.40 -3.59
C PHE A 13 -27.68 -7.57 -4.22
N ARG A 14 -28.62 -7.29 -5.14
CA ARG A 14 -29.42 -8.33 -5.83
C ARG A 14 -28.62 -9.05 -6.92
N ARG A 15 -27.76 -8.35 -7.67
CA ARG A 15 -26.88 -8.88 -8.72
C ARG A 15 -25.46 -9.18 -8.20
N ARG A 16 -25.30 -9.44 -6.90
CA ARG A 16 -24.01 -9.55 -6.20
C ARG A 16 -22.97 -10.46 -6.88
N HIS A 17 -23.42 -11.55 -7.49
CA HIS A 17 -22.55 -12.50 -8.21
C HIS A 17 -21.98 -11.91 -9.49
N PHE A 18 -22.80 -11.18 -10.26
CA PHE A 18 -22.34 -10.47 -11.44
C PHE A 18 -21.38 -9.32 -11.10
N ILE A 19 -21.67 -8.55 -10.05
CA ILE A 19 -20.79 -7.45 -9.61
C ILE A 19 -19.44 -7.96 -9.07
N ALA A 20 -19.43 -9.04 -8.29
CA ALA A 20 -18.20 -9.65 -7.79
C ALA A 20 -17.36 -10.25 -8.93
N LEU A 21 -17.99 -10.97 -9.86
CA LEU A 21 -17.30 -11.51 -11.04
C LEU A 21 -16.79 -10.42 -11.99
N PHE A 22 -17.54 -9.32 -12.18
CA PHE A 22 -17.10 -8.18 -13.00
C PHE A 22 -15.81 -7.57 -12.44
N TRP A 23 -15.75 -7.28 -11.14
CA TRP A 23 -14.54 -6.71 -10.53
C TRP A 23 -13.37 -7.70 -10.47
N ALA A 24 -13.63 -8.99 -10.23
CA ALA A 24 -12.59 -10.03 -10.30
C ALA A 24 -12.03 -10.22 -11.72
N ALA A 25 -12.89 -10.19 -12.74
CA ALA A 25 -12.48 -10.25 -14.14
C ALA A 25 -11.72 -8.99 -14.57
N LEU A 26 -12.12 -7.80 -14.10
CA LEU A 26 -11.41 -6.55 -14.39
C LEU A 26 -10.03 -6.52 -13.72
N LEU A 27 -9.90 -7.02 -12.48
CA LEU A 27 -8.59 -7.25 -11.83
C LEU A 27 -7.73 -8.25 -12.62
N ALA A 28 -8.31 -9.36 -13.08
CA ALA A 28 -7.58 -10.36 -13.88
C ALA A 28 -7.11 -9.78 -15.23
N VAL A 29 -7.96 -9.02 -15.93
CA VAL A 29 -7.60 -8.34 -17.19
C VAL A 29 -6.52 -7.29 -16.96
N ALA A 30 -6.62 -6.48 -15.90
CA ALA A 30 -5.61 -5.50 -15.55
C ALA A 30 -4.26 -6.17 -15.18
N GLY A 31 -4.29 -7.26 -14.41
CA GLY A 31 -3.11 -8.04 -14.04
C GLY A 31 -2.43 -8.70 -15.25
N VAL A 32 -3.21 -9.29 -16.17
CA VAL A 32 -2.68 -9.84 -17.43
C VAL A 32 -2.10 -8.73 -18.31
N ALA A 33 -2.76 -7.56 -18.40
CA ALA A 33 -2.23 -6.42 -19.14
C ALA A 33 -0.94 -5.87 -18.53
N ALA A 34 -0.82 -5.84 -17.20
CA ALA A 34 0.41 -5.44 -16.49
C ALA A 34 1.55 -6.44 -16.70
N PHE A 35 1.27 -7.75 -16.63
CA PHE A 35 2.26 -8.81 -16.83
C PHE A 35 2.80 -8.86 -18.28
N ASN A 36 1.97 -8.46 -19.26
CA ASN A 36 2.37 -8.39 -20.67
C ASN A 36 2.86 -6.98 -21.10
N ALA A 37 2.95 -6.03 -20.17
CA ALA A 37 3.46 -4.70 -20.48
C ALA A 37 4.99 -4.70 -20.54
N PRO A 38 5.62 -3.90 -21.42
CA PRO A 38 7.03 -3.57 -21.30
C PRO A 38 7.33 -2.98 -19.92
N SER A 39 8.54 -3.21 -19.41
CA SER A 39 9.06 -2.48 -18.24
C SER A 39 8.89 -0.97 -18.42
N ALA A 40 8.66 -0.26 -17.32
CA ALA A 40 8.67 1.19 -17.33
C ALA A 40 10.10 1.66 -17.66
N GLY A 41 10.27 2.36 -18.79
CA GLY A 41 11.56 2.95 -19.16
C GLY A 41 11.94 4.10 -18.22
N SER A 42 13.18 4.56 -18.28
CA SER A 42 13.60 5.72 -17.48
C SER A 42 12.83 6.97 -17.91
N SER A 43 12.05 7.55 -17.00
CA SER A 43 11.18 8.69 -17.33
C SER A 43 12.02 9.94 -17.47
N SER A 44 12.23 10.43 -18.70
CA SER A 44 13.11 11.56 -18.99
C SER A 44 12.70 12.81 -18.19
N PHE A 45 13.55 13.19 -17.24
CA PHE A 45 13.27 14.26 -16.27
C PHE A 45 13.39 15.64 -16.92
N SER A 46 12.37 15.98 -17.70
CA SER A 46 12.27 17.26 -18.41
C SER A 46 11.42 18.26 -17.64
N ILE A 47 11.88 19.52 -17.59
CA ILE A 47 11.17 20.63 -16.96
C ILE A 47 10.91 21.74 -18.00
N PRO A 48 9.92 21.58 -18.90
CA PRO A 48 9.66 22.55 -19.96
C PRO A 48 9.48 23.98 -19.43
N GLY A 49 10.18 24.92 -20.06
CA GLY A 49 10.10 26.36 -19.81
C GLY A 49 11.17 26.94 -18.87
N THR A 50 11.92 26.13 -18.13
CA THR A 50 13.01 26.60 -17.24
C THR A 50 14.26 27.03 -18.03
N GLU A 51 15.29 27.55 -17.38
CA GLU A 51 16.52 27.97 -18.08
C GLU A 51 17.49 26.80 -18.25
N ALA A 52 17.68 26.00 -17.20
CA ALA A 52 18.59 24.86 -17.22
C ALA A 52 18.17 23.81 -18.26
N GLN A 53 16.87 23.64 -18.52
CA GLN A 53 16.36 22.84 -19.64
C GLN A 53 16.75 23.44 -21.00
N LYS A 54 16.50 24.75 -21.24
CA LYS A 54 16.84 25.39 -22.53
C LYS A 54 18.34 25.30 -22.83
N ALA A 55 19.17 25.41 -21.80
CA ALA A 55 20.61 25.25 -21.88
C ALA A 55 21.04 23.80 -22.19
N PHE A 56 20.36 22.82 -21.60
CA PHE A 56 20.55 21.40 -21.92
C PHE A 56 20.14 21.08 -23.37
N ASP A 57 18.92 21.49 -23.76
CA ASP A 57 18.38 21.33 -25.12
C ASP A 57 19.32 21.98 -26.17
N LEU A 58 19.92 23.13 -25.81
CA LEU A 58 20.90 23.85 -26.63
C LEU A 58 22.23 23.10 -26.72
N LEU A 59 22.76 22.57 -25.61
CA LEU A 59 24.00 21.78 -25.64
C LEU A 59 23.86 20.55 -26.55
N ASP A 60 22.74 19.84 -26.49
CA ASP A 60 22.51 18.69 -27.35
C ASP A 60 22.42 19.10 -28.83
N GLN A 61 21.69 20.18 -29.15
CA GLN A 61 21.63 20.74 -30.51
C GLN A 61 22.98 21.23 -31.04
N ARG A 62 23.84 21.81 -30.20
CA ARG A 62 25.13 22.42 -30.62
C ARG A 62 26.33 21.46 -30.52
N SER A 63 26.21 20.40 -29.74
CA SER A 63 27.24 19.39 -29.50
C SER A 63 26.63 17.98 -29.33
N PRO A 64 25.97 17.41 -30.36
CA PRO A 64 25.34 16.08 -30.25
C PRO A 64 26.33 15.02 -29.76
N GLY A 65 25.96 14.32 -28.68
CA GLY A 65 26.81 13.32 -28.02
C GLY A 65 27.87 13.87 -27.05
N ALA A 66 27.94 15.19 -26.81
CA ALA A 66 28.61 15.74 -25.62
C ALA A 66 27.72 15.63 -24.38
N SER A 67 26.40 15.67 -24.58
CA SER A 67 25.31 15.42 -23.64
C SER A 67 25.55 14.19 -22.76
N ALA A 68 25.02 14.20 -21.54
CA ALA A 68 25.38 13.27 -20.47
C ALA A 68 24.21 12.42 -19.95
N ASP A 69 23.39 11.90 -20.87
CA ASP A 69 22.27 10.98 -20.54
C ASP A 69 22.75 9.59 -20.11
N GLY A 70 24.01 9.24 -20.43
CA GLY A 70 24.67 8.05 -19.90
C GLY A 70 25.16 8.27 -18.47
N ALA A 71 24.89 7.29 -17.59
CA ALA A 71 25.13 7.34 -16.15
C ALA A 71 26.57 7.71 -15.78
N THR A 72 26.78 8.16 -14.54
CA THR A 72 28.12 8.46 -14.01
C THR A 72 28.44 7.73 -12.71
N ALA A 73 29.69 7.28 -12.61
CA ALA A 73 30.31 6.87 -11.35
C ALA A 73 31.54 7.75 -11.09
N ARG A 74 31.67 8.25 -9.86
CA ARG A 74 32.85 8.97 -9.36
C ARG A 74 33.54 8.06 -8.37
N VAL A 75 34.61 7.39 -8.81
CA VAL A 75 35.45 6.54 -7.96
C VAL A 75 36.49 7.43 -7.28
N VAL A 76 36.41 7.55 -5.96
CA VAL A 76 37.17 8.47 -5.13
C VAL A 76 38.17 7.66 -4.30
N PHE A 77 39.45 7.98 -4.47
CA PHE A 77 40.57 7.30 -3.82
C PHE A 77 41.15 8.22 -2.74
N LYS A 78 41.44 7.67 -1.55
CA LYS A 78 42.14 8.36 -0.46
C LYS A 78 43.34 7.55 0.02
N ALA A 79 44.48 8.22 0.11
CA ALA A 79 45.76 7.63 0.50
C ALA A 79 45.79 7.28 2.01
N PRO A 80 46.62 6.30 2.43
CA PRO A 80 46.92 6.04 3.82
C PRO A 80 47.44 7.28 4.57
N ALA A 81 47.28 7.29 5.90
CA ALA A 81 47.58 8.44 6.74
C ALA A 81 49.09 8.79 6.76
N GLY A 82 49.48 9.75 5.92
CA GLY A 82 50.86 10.24 5.77
C GLY A 82 51.39 10.18 4.33
N GLU A 83 50.71 9.42 3.46
CA GLU A 83 51.10 9.19 2.06
C GLU A 83 50.43 10.19 1.10
N LYS A 84 50.75 10.06 -0.19
CA LYS A 84 50.17 10.83 -1.30
C LYS A 84 49.74 9.94 -2.46
N MET A 85 48.73 10.42 -3.19
CA MET A 85 48.31 9.89 -4.49
C MET A 85 49.42 9.94 -5.56
N SER A 86 50.44 10.78 -5.35
CA SER A 86 51.62 10.86 -6.23
C SER A 86 52.63 9.72 -6.03
N ASP A 87 52.54 8.98 -4.92
CA ASP A 87 53.54 7.99 -4.54
C ASP A 87 53.43 6.75 -5.44
N ALA A 88 54.55 6.08 -5.69
CA ALA A 88 54.69 5.15 -6.81
C ALA A 88 53.68 3.99 -6.76
N ASP A 89 53.47 3.42 -5.58
CA ASP A 89 52.59 2.26 -5.38
C ASP A 89 51.11 2.67 -5.45
N ASN A 90 50.71 3.73 -4.72
CA ASN A 90 49.36 4.33 -4.79
C ASN A 90 48.99 4.71 -6.24
N LYS A 91 49.91 5.33 -6.97
CA LYS A 91 49.73 5.69 -8.38
C LYS A 91 49.65 4.47 -9.31
N ALA A 92 50.37 3.40 -9.00
CA ALA A 92 50.28 2.14 -9.76
C ALA A 92 48.91 1.48 -9.59
N VAL A 93 48.38 1.42 -8.37
CA VAL A 93 47.04 0.87 -8.07
C VAL A 93 45.95 1.68 -8.77
N VAL A 94 45.88 3.00 -8.54
CA VAL A 94 44.88 3.87 -9.18
C VAL A 94 44.99 3.78 -10.71
N GLY A 95 46.21 3.72 -11.25
CA GLY A 95 46.47 3.53 -12.68
C GLY A 95 46.15 2.13 -13.22
N GLN A 96 45.97 1.12 -12.36
CA GLN A 96 45.44 -0.20 -12.71
C GLN A 96 43.90 -0.18 -12.69
N THR A 97 43.30 0.25 -11.57
CA THR A 97 41.84 0.34 -11.41
C THR A 97 41.18 1.19 -12.50
N VAL A 98 41.79 2.32 -12.90
CA VAL A 98 41.30 3.16 -14.01
C VAL A 98 41.28 2.42 -15.36
N ARG A 99 42.21 1.47 -15.60
CA ARG A 99 42.23 0.66 -16.83
C ARG A 99 41.21 -0.46 -16.79
N GLU A 100 41.02 -1.08 -15.62
CA GLU A 100 40.01 -2.13 -15.39
C GLU A 100 38.60 -1.55 -15.56
N LEU A 101 38.29 -0.42 -14.90
CA LEU A 101 37.08 0.36 -15.15
C LEU A 101 36.92 0.71 -16.65
N GLY A 102 38.01 1.06 -17.33
CA GLY A 102 38.01 1.33 -18.78
C GLY A 102 37.75 0.11 -19.68
N SER A 103 37.70 -1.10 -19.13
CA SER A 103 37.40 -2.35 -19.85
C SER A 103 35.98 -2.88 -19.62
N GLY A 104 35.21 -2.25 -18.73
CA GLY A 104 33.85 -2.67 -18.38
C GLY A 104 32.84 -2.60 -19.53
N ALA A 105 31.79 -3.41 -19.42
CA ALA A 105 30.62 -3.30 -20.28
C ALA A 105 29.98 -1.91 -20.18
N GLU A 106 29.30 -1.47 -21.24
CA GLU A 106 28.58 -0.18 -21.34
C GLU A 106 29.39 1.11 -21.12
N VAL A 107 30.64 1.07 -20.64
CA VAL A 107 31.47 2.24 -20.35
C VAL A 107 31.72 3.05 -21.63
N GLY A 108 31.42 4.35 -21.59
CA GLY A 108 31.68 5.31 -22.67
C GLY A 108 33.06 5.94 -22.59
N SER A 109 33.49 6.32 -21.38
CA SER A 109 34.83 6.89 -21.11
C SER A 109 35.19 6.83 -19.63
N VAL A 110 36.47 6.66 -19.31
CA VAL A 110 37.01 6.82 -17.95
C VAL A 110 38.05 7.95 -17.95
N THR A 111 38.00 8.78 -16.91
CA THR A 111 38.87 9.94 -16.72
C THR A 111 40.00 9.61 -15.75
N ASP A 112 41.25 9.65 -16.19
CA ASP A 112 42.45 9.39 -15.36
C ASP A 112 42.75 10.59 -14.45
N PRO A 113 42.84 10.42 -13.11
CA PRO A 113 43.12 11.50 -12.17
C PRO A 113 44.48 12.17 -12.35
N PHE A 114 45.48 11.45 -12.89
CA PHE A 114 46.84 11.97 -13.07
C PHE A 114 47.06 12.61 -14.45
N ALA A 115 46.18 12.33 -15.41
CA ALA A 115 46.13 13.04 -16.70
C ALA A 115 45.30 14.33 -16.62
N SER A 116 44.41 14.43 -15.64
CA SER A 116 43.40 15.50 -15.56
C SER A 116 43.78 16.60 -14.56
N PRO A 117 43.91 17.87 -14.98
CA PRO A 117 44.22 18.95 -14.05
C PRO A 117 43.08 19.10 -13.03
N ASN A 118 43.45 19.28 -11.75
CA ASN A 118 42.55 19.37 -10.59
C ASN A 118 41.76 18.09 -10.24
N ALA A 119 42.06 16.92 -10.82
CA ALA A 119 41.47 15.64 -10.39
C ALA A 119 42.18 14.97 -9.19
N VAL A 120 43.26 15.61 -8.71
CA VAL A 120 43.91 15.33 -7.42
C VAL A 120 43.76 16.57 -6.53
N SER A 121 43.42 16.35 -5.27
CA SER A 121 43.25 17.36 -4.22
C SER A 121 44.50 18.22 -4.01
N LYS A 122 44.32 19.44 -3.47
CA LYS A 122 45.40 20.41 -3.27
C LYS A 122 46.49 19.94 -2.28
N ASP A 123 46.17 19.01 -1.39
CA ASP A 123 47.12 18.41 -0.44
C ASP A 123 47.72 17.07 -0.94
N GLY A 124 47.23 16.55 -2.07
CA GLY A 124 47.68 15.30 -2.69
C GLY A 124 47.21 14.02 -2.00
N THR A 125 46.26 14.06 -1.05
CA THR A 125 45.80 12.86 -0.32
C THR A 125 44.60 12.16 -0.96
N ILE A 126 43.74 12.91 -1.65
CA ILE A 126 42.52 12.43 -2.33
C ILE A 126 42.64 12.65 -3.84
N ALA A 127 42.15 11.69 -4.64
CA ALA A 127 42.00 11.79 -6.09
C ALA A 127 40.67 11.17 -6.54
N TYR A 128 40.16 11.51 -7.73
CA TYR A 128 38.97 10.85 -8.28
C TYR A 128 39.12 10.48 -9.76
N ALA A 129 38.58 9.32 -10.14
CA ALA A 129 38.33 8.94 -11.52
C ALA A 129 36.83 9.07 -11.81
N GLN A 130 36.48 9.62 -12.97
CA GLN A 130 35.08 9.67 -13.42
C GLN A 130 34.85 8.69 -14.56
N VAL A 131 33.97 7.73 -14.34
CA VAL A 131 33.41 6.83 -15.35
C VAL A 131 32.12 7.45 -15.87
N LYS A 132 31.97 7.51 -17.19
CA LYS A 132 30.72 7.86 -17.88
C LYS A 132 30.29 6.67 -18.74
N TYR A 133 29.06 6.22 -18.56
CA TYR A 133 28.47 5.09 -19.28
C TYR A 133 27.77 5.53 -20.57
N LYS A 134 27.29 4.55 -21.34
CA LYS A 134 26.50 4.77 -22.58
C LYS A 134 24.99 4.76 -22.34
N ALA A 135 24.51 4.13 -21.26
CA ALA A 135 23.11 4.02 -20.90
C ALA A 135 22.77 4.80 -19.60
N PRO A 136 21.53 5.25 -19.40
CA PRO A 136 21.07 5.85 -18.14
C PRO A 136 21.17 4.89 -16.94
N ALA A 137 21.24 5.42 -15.71
CA ALA A 137 21.49 4.60 -14.51
C ALA A 137 20.46 3.49 -14.24
N MET A 138 19.18 3.72 -14.57
CA MET A 138 18.12 2.71 -14.46
C MET A 138 18.12 1.67 -15.59
N GLU A 139 18.93 1.87 -16.64
CA GLU A 139 19.00 1.02 -17.82
C GLU A 139 20.36 0.29 -17.95
N LEU A 140 21.33 0.62 -17.09
CA LEU A 140 22.56 -0.16 -16.90
C LEU A 140 22.24 -1.60 -16.51
N GLU A 141 22.92 -2.56 -17.13
CA GLU A 141 22.89 -3.96 -16.71
C GLU A 141 23.42 -4.11 -15.28
N ASP A 142 22.81 -4.98 -14.47
CA ASP A 142 23.32 -5.27 -13.13
C ASP A 142 24.73 -5.89 -13.21
N SER A 143 25.06 -6.60 -14.30
CA SER A 143 26.43 -7.08 -14.60
C SER A 143 27.46 -5.94 -14.67
N THR A 144 27.06 -4.75 -15.14
CA THR A 144 27.89 -3.55 -15.21
C THR A 144 28.07 -2.91 -13.82
N LYS A 145 27.06 -3.02 -12.95
CA LYS A 145 27.10 -2.54 -11.56
C LYS A 145 27.98 -3.45 -10.69
N ASP A 146 27.76 -4.77 -10.75
CA ASP A 146 28.57 -5.80 -10.09
C ASP A 146 30.05 -5.66 -10.47
N PHE A 147 30.35 -5.37 -11.74
CA PHE A 147 31.71 -5.13 -12.22
C PHE A 147 32.34 -3.87 -11.57
N LEU A 148 31.59 -2.77 -11.52
CA LEU A 148 32.04 -1.52 -10.89
C LEU A 148 32.33 -1.71 -9.38
N GLU A 149 31.42 -2.33 -8.64
CA GLU A 149 31.60 -2.61 -7.21
C GLU A 149 32.78 -3.56 -6.97
N LYS A 150 32.90 -4.62 -7.76
CA LYS A 150 34.00 -5.57 -7.64
C LYS A 150 35.37 -4.94 -7.92
N THR A 151 35.51 -4.15 -9.00
CA THR A 151 36.78 -3.46 -9.32
C THR A 151 37.17 -2.44 -8.24
N VAL A 152 36.20 -1.91 -7.49
CA VAL A 152 36.45 -1.05 -6.32
C VAL A 152 36.89 -1.84 -5.10
N GLU A 153 36.26 -2.99 -4.81
CA GLU A 153 36.64 -3.86 -3.70
C GLU A 153 38.05 -4.46 -3.90
N GLU A 154 38.37 -4.90 -5.12
CA GLU A 154 39.73 -5.33 -5.49
C GLU A 154 40.76 -4.19 -5.33
N SER A 155 40.35 -2.93 -5.51
CA SER A 155 41.18 -1.75 -5.25
C SER A 155 41.35 -1.45 -3.75
N ARG A 156 40.31 -1.65 -2.92
CA ARG A 156 40.39 -1.49 -1.44
C ARG A 156 41.40 -2.43 -0.80
N HIS A 157 41.54 -3.65 -1.30
CA HIS A 157 42.53 -4.63 -0.82
C HIS A 157 44.00 -4.17 -0.98
N SER A 158 44.28 -3.10 -1.75
CA SER A 158 45.62 -2.50 -1.83
C SER A 158 46.04 -1.70 -0.58
N GLY A 159 45.09 -1.33 0.28
CA GLY A 159 45.29 -0.40 1.39
C GLY A 159 44.81 1.04 1.12
N LEU A 160 44.45 1.38 -0.12
CA LEU A 160 43.70 2.60 -0.43
C LEU A 160 42.28 2.53 0.15
N THR A 161 41.76 3.65 0.66
CA THR A 161 40.30 3.81 0.82
C THR A 161 39.72 4.20 -0.54
N VAL A 162 38.77 3.42 -1.06
CA VAL A 162 38.19 3.62 -2.40
C VAL A 162 36.68 3.54 -2.33
N GLU A 163 36.01 4.62 -2.69
CA GLU A 163 34.56 4.80 -2.53
C GLU A 163 33.92 5.31 -3.84
N VAL A 164 32.63 5.04 -4.07
CA VAL A 164 31.94 5.41 -5.33
C VAL A 164 30.68 6.22 -5.07
N GLY A 165 30.66 7.45 -5.57
CA GLY A 165 29.45 8.28 -5.66
C GLY A 165 28.92 8.39 -7.10
N GLY A 166 27.79 9.07 -7.26
CA GLY A 166 27.11 9.22 -8.55
C GLY A 166 25.97 8.23 -8.77
N ASP A 167 25.27 8.41 -9.90
CA ASP A 167 23.98 7.80 -10.19
C ASP A 167 24.06 6.31 -10.59
N ALA A 168 25.21 5.84 -11.11
CA ALA A 168 25.36 4.47 -11.60
C ALA A 168 25.17 3.36 -10.54
N LEU A 169 25.38 3.66 -9.26
CA LEU A 169 25.17 2.73 -8.12
C LEU A 169 23.94 3.11 -7.26
N GLN A 170 22.92 3.72 -7.85
CA GLN A 170 21.63 3.86 -7.16
C GLN A 170 20.89 2.52 -7.15
N ALA A 171 20.83 1.90 -5.98
CA ALA A 171 20.15 0.63 -5.78
C ALA A 171 18.64 0.72 -6.09
N THR A 172 18.10 -0.34 -6.70
CA THR A 172 16.67 -0.52 -6.91
C THR A 172 15.94 -0.65 -5.56
N PRO A 173 14.84 0.08 -5.32
CA PRO A 173 14.15 0.02 -4.02
C PRO A 173 13.49 -1.33 -3.74
N GLU A 174 14.06 -2.08 -2.79
CA GLU A 174 13.44 -3.29 -2.21
C GLU A 174 12.06 -2.99 -1.60
N THR A 175 11.02 -3.70 -2.07
CA THR A 175 9.62 -3.53 -1.62
C THR A 175 9.41 -4.08 -0.20
N GLY A 176 9.75 -3.26 0.80
CA GLY A 176 9.87 -3.68 2.20
C GLY A 176 8.58 -4.04 2.94
N ALA A 177 8.73 -4.87 3.98
CA ALA A 177 7.64 -5.40 4.81
C ALA A 177 6.79 -4.34 5.58
N GLY A 178 7.17 -3.06 5.56
CA GLY A 178 6.43 -1.97 6.22
C GLY A 178 4.98 -1.83 5.74
N GLU A 179 4.71 -2.11 4.46
CA GLU A 179 3.36 -2.09 3.90
C GLU A 179 2.46 -3.17 4.53
N ILE A 180 3.01 -4.38 4.70
CA ILE A 180 2.33 -5.50 5.35
C ILE A 180 2.01 -5.17 6.81
N ILE A 181 2.92 -4.48 7.51
CA ILE A 181 2.72 -4.02 8.89
C ILE A 181 1.58 -3.00 8.95
N GLY A 182 1.58 -1.98 8.09
CA GLY A 182 0.50 -0.97 8.02
C GLY A 182 -0.87 -1.59 7.75
N ILE A 183 -0.94 -2.55 6.81
CA ILE A 183 -2.15 -3.32 6.49
C ILE A 183 -2.58 -4.20 7.68
N ALA A 184 -1.66 -4.87 8.37
CA ALA A 184 -1.95 -5.71 9.51
C ALA A 184 -2.52 -4.90 10.70
N VAL A 185 -1.94 -3.74 11.01
CA VAL A 185 -2.46 -2.84 12.04
C VAL A 185 -3.83 -2.30 11.64
N ALA A 186 -4.04 -1.88 10.39
CA ALA A 186 -5.36 -1.49 9.88
C ALA A 186 -6.40 -2.60 10.04
N ALA A 187 -6.04 -3.87 9.76
CA ALA A 187 -6.91 -5.03 9.97
C ALA A 187 -7.28 -5.22 11.46
N VAL A 188 -6.32 -5.10 12.38
CA VAL A 188 -6.58 -5.15 13.84
C VAL A 188 -7.53 -4.04 14.28
N VAL A 189 -7.31 -2.80 13.84
CA VAL A 189 -8.17 -1.65 14.20
C VAL A 189 -9.57 -1.82 13.61
N LEU A 190 -9.71 -2.34 12.38
CA LEU A 190 -11.01 -2.70 11.80
C LEU A 190 -11.74 -3.80 12.62
N ILE A 191 -11.02 -4.84 13.07
CA ILE A 191 -11.57 -5.92 13.91
C ILE A 191 -12.08 -5.36 15.24
N VAL A 192 -11.29 -4.53 15.94
CA VAL A 192 -11.68 -3.87 17.20
C VAL A 192 -12.85 -2.90 16.99
N THR A 193 -12.83 -2.12 15.92
CA THR A 193 -13.86 -1.14 15.58
C THR A 193 -15.20 -1.80 15.31
N LEU A 194 -15.22 -2.85 14.49
CA LEU A 194 -16.45 -3.47 13.99
C LEU A 194 -16.91 -4.65 14.86
N GLY A 195 -16.02 -5.32 15.58
CA GLY A 195 -16.36 -6.47 16.44
C GLY A 195 -16.83 -7.70 15.67
N SER A 196 -16.37 -7.87 14.42
CA SER A 196 -16.60 -9.06 13.59
C SER A 196 -15.53 -9.14 12.50
N LEU A 197 -14.81 -10.26 12.44
CA LEU A 197 -13.77 -10.51 11.42
C LEU A 197 -14.33 -10.39 9.99
N VAL A 198 -15.56 -10.88 9.77
CA VAL A 198 -16.25 -10.77 8.47
C VAL A 198 -16.63 -9.32 8.13
N ALA A 199 -16.86 -8.46 9.12
CA ALA A 199 -17.10 -7.04 8.87
C ALA A 199 -15.80 -6.28 8.60
N ALA A 200 -14.68 -6.69 9.21
CA ALA A 200 -13.36 -6.08 9.04
C ALA A 200 -12.67 -6.48 7.73
N GLY A 201 -12.75 -7.74 7.32
CA GLY A 201 -12.18 -8.21 6.06
C GLY A 201 -12.88 -7.64 4.81
N LEU A 202 -14.09 -7.09 4.94
CA LEU A 202 -14.84 -6.50 3.82
C LEU A 202 -14.16 -5.23 3.27
N PRO A 203 -13.91 -4.16 4.07
CA PRO A 203 -13.11 -3.01 3.64
C PRO A 203 -11.75 -3.37 3.07
N LEU A 204 -11.01 -4.25 3.76
CA LEU A 204 -9.65 -4.62 3.35
C LEU A 204 -9.65 -5.33 1.98
N LEU A 205 -10.54 -6.30 1.77
CA LEU A 205 -10.65 -7.00 0.49
C LEU A 205 -10.98 -6.05 -0.66
N THR A 206 -11.88 -5.08 -0.47
CA THR A 206 -12.22 -4.11 -1.52
C THR A 206 -11.12 -3.08 -1.77
N ALA A 207 -10.37 -2.71 -0.74
CA ALA A 207 -9.21 -1.83 -0.90
C ALA A 207 -8.11 -2.54 -1.71
N ILE A 208 -7.74 -3.76 -1.34
CA ILE A 208 -6.76 -4.58 -2.08
C ILE A 208 -7.18 -4.77 -3.54
N ILE A 209 -8.45 -5.06 -3.82
CA ILE A 209 -8.93 -5.25 -5.20
C ILE A 209 -8.91 -3.93 -5.99
N GLY A 210 -9.34 -2.81 -5.40
CA GLY A 210 -9.33 -1.50 -6.08
C GLY A 210 -7.92 -0.96 -6.32
N VAL A 211 -7.02 -1.16 -5.37
CA VAL A 211 -5.60 -0.83 -5.48
C VAL A 211 -4.91 -1.73 -6.48
N GLY A 212 -5.15 -3.05 -6.45
CA GLY A 212 -4.61 -3.99 -7.43
C GLY A 212 -5.04 -3.64 -8.86
N ILE A 213 -6.30 -3.24 -9.08
CA ILE A 213 -6.77 -2.73 -10.36
C ILE A 213 -6.07 -1.41 -10.73
N GLY A 214 -5.92 -0.48 -9.80
CA GLY A 214 -5.27 0.82 -10.03
C GLY A 214 -3.79 0.67 -10.40
N VAL A 215 -3.02 -0.03 -9.56
CA VAL A 215 -1.59 -0.31 -9.76
C VAL A 215 -1.37 -1.13 -11.02
N ALA A 216 -2.11 -2.22 -11.25
CA ALA A 216 -1.98 -2.99 -12.49
C ALA A 216 -2.38 -2.16 -13.72
N GLY A 217 -3.37 -1.27 -13.62
CA GLY A 217 -3.70 -0.33 -14.68
C GLY A 217 -2.62 0.72 -14.95
N ILE A 218 -1.89 1.15 -13.91
CA ILE A 218 -0.72 2.04 -14.04
C ILE A 218 0.43 1.29 -14.71
N THR A 219 0.79 0.09 -14.24
CA THR A 219 1.85 -0.75 -14.83
C THR A 219 1.53 -1.10 -16.29
N ALA A 220 0.29 -1.51 -16.59
CA ALA A 220 -0.16 -1.82 -17.95
C ALA A 220 -0.07 -0.64 -18.93
N LEU A 221 -0.04 0.60 -18.42
CA LEU A 221 0.08 1.82 -19.20
C LEU A 221 1.44 2.51 -19.03
N ALA A 222 2.36 1.97 -18.22
CA ALA A 222 3.53 2.70 -17.73
C ALA A 222 4.45 3.20 -18.86
N SER A 223 4.73 2.34 -19.84
CA SER A 223 5.50 2.71 -21.04
C SER A 223 4.72 3.61 -22.02
N THR A 224 3.39 3.49 -22.08
CA THR A 224 2.55 4.28 -23.02
C THR A 224 2.23 5.70 -22.52
N LEU A 225 2.22 5.91 -21.21
CA LEU A 225 2.01 7.20 -20.57
C LEU A 225 3.30 7.78 -19.96
N ASP A 226 4.41 7.02 -19.99
CA ASP A 226 5.70 7.32 -19.34
C ASP A 226 5.48 7.66 -17.84
N LEU A 227 5.25 6.61 -17.06
CA LEU A 227 4.96 6.63 -15.62
C LEU A 227 6.04 5.85 -14.84
N GLY A 228 6.85 6.56 -14.06
CA GLY A 228 7.82 5.94 -13.15
C GLY A 228 7.16 5.22 -11.96
N THR A 229 7.89 4.29 -11.35
CA THR A 229 7.45 3.38 -10.26
C THR A 229 6.81 4.09 -9.07
N THR A 230 7.35 5.24 -8.65
CA THR A 230 6.78 6.10 -7.58
C THR A 230 5.30 6.43 -7.82
N THR A 231 4.85 6.50 -9.08
CA THR A 231 3.43 6.70 -9.44
C THR A 231 2.55 5.58 -8.87
N SER A 232 2.96 4.33 -9.02
CA SER A 232 2.26 3.15 -8.52
C SER A 232 2.22 3.14 -6.99
N THR A 233 3.33 3.46 -6.33
CA THR A 233 3.41 3.44 -4.86
C THR A 233 2.59 4.55 -4.22
N LEU A 234 2.56 5.76 -4.80
CA LEU A 234 1.64 6.82 -4.36
C LEU A 234 0.17 6.45 -4.60
N ALA A 235 -0.16 5.89 -5.78
CA ALA A 235 -1.52 5.43 -6.07
C ALA A 235 -1.97 4.31 -5.12
N MET A 236 -1.06 3.42 -4.72
CA MET A 236 -1.28 2.40 -3.70
C MET A 236 -1.49 3.01 -2.32
N MET A 237 -0.56 3.83 -1.82
CA MET A 237 -0.64 4.46 -0.50
C MET A 237 -1.95 5.24 -0.31
N ILE A 238 -2.34 6.04 -1.31
CA ILE A 238 -3.59 6.80 -1.29
C ILE A 238 -4.79 5.85 -1.45
N GLY A 239 -4.74 4.92 -2.41
CA GLY A 239 -5.83 4.01 -2.72
C GLY A 239 -6.21 3.05 -1.59
N ILE A 240 -5.23 2.56 -0.81
CA ILE A 240 -5.48 1.72 0.37
C ILE A 240 -6.22 2.52 1.44
N ALA A 241 -5.68 3.68 1.82
CA ALA A 241 -6.26 4.51 2.89
C ALA A 241 -7.71 4.93 2.55
N VAL A 242 -7.90 5.47 1.34
CA VAL A 242 -9.20 5.91 0.81
C VAL A 242 -10.18 4.73 0.67
N GLY A 243 -9.72 3.61 0.08
CA GLY A 243 -10.56 2.44 -0.18
C GLY A 243 -11.05 1.76 1.09
N ILE A 244 -10.22 1.67 2.14
CA ILE A 244 -10.62 1.11 3.43
C ILE A 244 -11.66 2.01 4.10
N ASP A 245 -11.48 3.34 4.11
CA ASP A 245 -12.39 4.21 4.85
C ASP A 245 -13.77 4.34 4.17
N TYR A 246 -13.83 4.50 2.84
CA TYR A 246 -15.11 4.54 2.12
C TYR A 246 -15.93 3.26 2.32
N ALA A 247 -15.26 2.11 2.35
CA ALA A 247 -15.89 0.85 2.70
C ALA A 247 -16.32 0.80 4.19
N LEU A 248 -15.48 1.27 5.12
CA LEU A 248 -15.80 1.36 6.55
C LEU A 248 -17.05 2.21 6.81
N PHE A 249 -17.18 3.36 6.15
CA PHE A 249 -18.38 4.22 6.23
C PHE A 249 -19.66 3.51 5.78
N ILE A 250 -19.64 2.87 4.61
CA ILE A 250 -20.81 2.20 4.05
C ILE A 250 -21.18 0.97 4.89
N VAL A 251 -20.20 0.17 5.34
CA VAL A 251 -20.39 -0.96 6.27
C VAL A 251 -20.93 -0.46 7.62
N SER A 252 -20.42 0.65 8.16
CA SER A 252 -20.85 1.26 9.43
C SER A 252 -22.31 1.74 9.34
N ARG A 253 -22.67 2.48 8.27
CA ARG A 253 -24.06 2.93 8.06
C ARG A 253 -25.01 1.75 7.87
N TYR A 254 -24.64 0.75 7.06
CA TYR A 254 -25.44 -0.47 6.88
C TYR A 254 -25.74 -1.18 8.21
N ARG A 255 -24.76 -1.22 9.13
CA ARG A 255 -24.95 -1.81 10.47
C ARG A 255 -25.89 -0.99 11.36
N ALA A 256 -25.92 0.33 11.22
CA ALA A 256 -26.89 1.18 11.90
C ALA A 256 -28.32 0.93 11.38
N GLU A 257 -28.51 0.90 10.05
CA GLU A 257 -29.82 0.60 9.44
C GLU A 257 -30.35 -0.79 9.82
N LEU A 258 -29.47 -1.78 9.98
CA LEU A 258 -29.82 -3.12 10.50
C LEU A 258 -30.14 -3.12 12.01
N ALA A 259 -29.53 -2.23 12.79
CA ALA A 259 -29.83 -2.09 14.22
C ALA A 259 -31.20 -1.46 14.46
N GLU A 260 -31.59 -0.51 13.60
CA GLU A 260 -32.96 0.04 13.48
C GLU A 260 -33.99 -1.01 13.02
N GLY A 261 -33.55 -2.21 12.63
CA GLY A 261 -34.42 -3.35 12.32
C GLY A 261 -34.88 -3.44 10.87
N ARG A 262 -34.31 -2.64 9.97
CA ARG A 262 -34.64 -2.68 8.53
C ARG A 262 -34.17 -3.99 7.88
N GLU A 263 -34.82 -4.39 6.79
CA GLU A 263 -34.36 -5.52 5.98
C GLU A 263 -33.05 -5.23 5.26
N ARG A 264 -32.29 -6.27 4.88
CA ARG A 264 -30.93 -6.09 4.33
C ARG A 264 -30.87 -5.28 3.04
N GLU A 265 -31.74 -5.58 2.07
CA GLU A 265 -31.73 -4.85 0.79
C GLU A 265 -32.11 -3.37 1.00
N GLU A 266 -33.02 -3.12 1.93
CA GLU A 266 -33.44 -1.76 2.30
C GLU A 266 -32.33 -1.00 3.06
N ALA A 267 -31.66 -1.68 3.99
CA ALA A 267 -30.55 -1.16 4.77
C ALA A 267 -29.33 -0.83 3.90
N VAL A 268 -28.95 -1.69 2.95
CA VAL A 268 -27.82 -1.43 2.05
C VAL A 268 -28.17 -0.35 1.02
N GLY A 269 -29.43 -0.29 0.56
CA GLY A 269 -29.94 0.82 -0.25
C GLY A 269 -29.79 2.16 0.48
N ARG A 270 -30.25 2.28 1.73
CA ARG A 270 -30.11 3.52 2.52
C ARG A 270 -28.66 3.84 2.86
N ALA A 271 -27.82 2.84 3.14
CA ALA A 271 -26.39 3.05 3.37
C ALA A 271 -25.67 3.62 2.14
N THR A 272 -25.89 3.03 0.96
CA THR A 272 -25.33 3.52 -0.31
C THR A 272 -25.93 4.87 -0.71
N GLY A 273 -27.23 5.09 -0.44
CA GLY A 273 -27.90 6.37 -0.68
C GLY A 273 -27.36 7.52 0.17
N THR A 274 -27.02 7.29 1.44
CA THR A 274 -26.60 8.35 2.38
C THR A 274 -25.09 8.41 2.56
N ALA A 275 -24.48 7.39 3.16
CA ALA A 275 -23.02 7.34 3.33
C ALA A 275 -22.29 7.27 1.98
N GLY A 276 -22.85 6.55 1.00
CA GLY A 276 -22.33 6.57 -0.38
C GLY A 276 -22.42 7.94 -1.06
N SER A 277 -23.39 8.80 -0.70
CA SER A 277 -23.40 10.19 -1.20
C SER A 277 -22.23 11.01 -0.64
N ALA A 278 -21.87 10.82 0.64
CA ALA A 278 -20.68 11.45 1.22
C ALA A 278 -19.39 10.93 0.55
N VAL A 279 -19.28 9.61 0.33
CA VAL A 279 -18.16 8.96 -0.39
C VAL A 279 -17.95 9.50 -1.81
N VAL A 280 -19.02 9.85 -2.54
CA VAL A 280 -18.89 10.50 -3.86
C VAL A 280 -18.27 11.90 -3.74
N PHE A 281 -18.69 12.71 -2.77
CA PHE A 281 -18.12 14.06 -2.58
C PHE A 281 -16.67 14.02 -2.10
N ALA A 282 -16.38 13.15 -1.13
CA ALA A 282 -15.05 12.82 -0.63
C ALA A 282 -14.09 12.44 -1.77
N GLY A 283 -14.46 11.42 -2.54
CA GLY A 283 -13.70 10.96 -3.69
C GLY A 283 -13.49 12.05 -4.74
N LEU A 284 -14.51 12.88 -4.98
CA LEU A 284 -14.41 14.00 -5.91
C LEU A 284 -13.46 15.10 -5.39
N THR A 285 -13.40 15.39 -4.08
CA THR A 285 -12.42 16.34 -3.53
C THR A 285 -11.00 15.81 -3.62
N VAL A 286 -10.75 14.52 -3.38
CA VAL A 286 -9.44 13.88 -3.62
C VAL A 286 -9.06 13.95 -5.10
N VAL A 287 -9.97 13.57 -6.01
CA VAL A 287 -9.75 13.61 -7.47
C VAL A 287 -9.46 15.04 -7.96
N ILE A 288 -10.19 16.04 -7.49
CA ILE A 288 -9.93 17.46 -7.84
C ILE A 288 -8.56 17.91 -7.35
N ALA A 289 -8.15 17.52 -6.13
CA ALA A 289 -6.85 17.90 -5.60
C ALA A 289 -5.68 17.26 -6.37
N LEU A 290 -5.82 15.98 -6.76
CA LEU A 290 -4.81 15.24 -7.53
C LEU A 290 -4.76 15.67 -9.01
N VAL A 291 -5.89 15.85 -9.67
CA VAL A 291 -5.93 16.39 -11.06
C VAL A 291 -5.48 17.86 -11.08
N GLY A 292 -5.69 18.61 -10.00
CA GLY A 292 -5.19 19.97 -9.82
C GLY A 292 -3.66 20.10 -9.95
N LEU A 293 -2.90 19.01 -9.80
CA LEU A 293 -1.45 18.99 -10.03
C LEU A 293 -1.07 19.36 -11.47
N ALA A 294 -2.00 19.22 -12.43
CA ALA A 294 -1.82 19.73 -13.80
C ALA A 294 -1.55 21.25 -13.87
N VAL A 295 -2.02 22.03 -12.88
CA VAL A 295 -1.80 23.48 -12.78
C VAL A 295 -0.33 23.83 -12.57
N VAL A 296 0.46 22.91 -11.99
CA VAL A 296 1.90 23.07 -11.74
C VAL A 296 2.72 23.07 -13.04
N ASN A 297 2.13 22.63 -14.16
CA ASN A 297 2.77 22.58 -15.49
C ASN A 297 4.12 21.85 -15.48
N VAL A 298 4.19 20.76 -14.69
CA VAL A 298 5.28 19.79 -14.66
C VAL A 298 4.71 18.46 -15.17
N PRO A 299 5.23 17.88 -16.28
CA PRO A 299 4.65 16.68 -16.88
C PRO A 299 4.56 15.50 -15.90
N MET A 300 5.64 15.23 -15.17
CA MET A 300 5.73 14.15 -14.18
C MET A 300 4.61 14.26 -13.11
N LEU A 301 4.49 15.40 -12.44
CA LEU A 301 3.44 15.64 -11.43
C LEU A 301 2.02 15.58 -12.01
N THR A 302 1.84 16.04 -13.25
CA THR A 302 0.54 15.97 -13.96
C THR A 302 0.12 14.53 -14.18
N LYS A 303 1.04 13.70 -14.69
CA LYS A 303 0.83 12.26 -14.91
C LYS A 303 0.57 11.51 -13.62
N MET A 304 1.40 11.72 -12.60
CA MET A 304 1.27 11.10 -11.28
C MET A 304 -0.08 11.46 -10.64
N GLY A 305 -0.48 12.73 -10.70
CA GLY A 305 -1.77 13.20 -10.19
C GLY A 305 -2.96 12.55 -10.89
N ILE A 306 -2.94 12.45 -12.21
CA ILE A 306 -4.02 11.80 -12.99
C ILE A 306 -4.08 10.29 -12.70
N ALA A 307 -2.95 9.60 -12.59
CA ALA A 307 -2.88 8.17 -12.28
C ALA A 307 -3.39 7.84 -10.86
N ALA A 308 -2.98 8.64 -9.86
CA ALA A 308 -3.48 8.52 -8.49
C ALA A 308 -4.99 8.86 -8.41
N ALA A 309 -5.44 9.90 -9.12
CA ALA A 309 -6.86 10.25 -9.21
C ALA A 309 -7.71 9.15 -9.85
N ALA A 310 -7.22 8.48 -10.89
CA ALA A 310 -7.89 7.34 -11.51
C ALA A 310 -8.04 6.17 -10.52
N THR A 311 -6.97 5.85 -9.76
CA THR A 311 -7.00 4.82 -8.71
C THR A 311 -8.00 5.15 -7.60
N VAL A 312 -8.07 6.41 -7.16
CA VAL A 312 -9.08 6.89 -6.21
C VAL A 312 -10.49 6.78 -6.78
N ALA A 313 -10.70 7.16 -8.04
CA ALA A 313 -12.01 7.02 -8.69
C ALA A 313 -12.46 5.55 -8.77
N ILE A 314 -11.54 4.62 -9.08
CA ILE A 314 -11.79 3.17 -9.06
C ILE A 314 -12.20 2.72 -7.65
N ALA A 315 -11.48 3.14 -6.61
CA ALA A 315 -11.82 2.84 -5.21
C ALA A 315 -13.22 3.36 -4.81
N VAL A 316 -13.62 4.55 -5.28
CA VAL A 316 -14.98 5.11 -5.07
C VAL A 316 -16.05 4.23 -5.74
N VAL A 317 -15.88 3.85 -7.00
CA VAL A 317 -16.88 3.01 -7.71
C VAL A 317 -16.96 1.61 -7.09
N ILE A 318 -15.84 1.05 -6.61
CA ILE A 318 -15.80 -0.21 -5.85
C ILE A 318 -16.52 -0.09 -4.51
N ALA A 319 -16.32 0.99 -3.75
CA ALA A 319 -17.06 1.23 -2.50
C ALA A 319 -18.58 1.35 -2.74
N LEU A 320 -19.00 1.94 -3.86
CA LEU A 320 -20.41 2.13 -4.22
C LEU A 320 -21.08 0.89 -4.86
N THR A 321 -20.31 -0.09 -5.34
CA THR A 321 -20.84 -1.28 -6.05
C THR A 321 -20.44 -2.60 -5.41
N MET A 322 -19.15 -2.82 -5.16
CA MET A 322 -18.61 -4.08 -4.64
C MET A 322 -18.94 -4.28 -3.16
N ILE A 323 -18.84 -3.23 -2.32
CA ILE A 323 -19.27 -3.35 -0.91
C ILE A 323 -20.75 -3.74 -0.78
N PRO A 324 -21.72 -3.09 -1.45
CA PRO A 324 -23.11 -3.54 -1.46
C PRO A 324 -23.33 -4.99 -1.94
N ALA A 325 -22.55 -5.45 -2.93
CA ALA A 325 -22.57 -6.83 -3.40
C ALA A 325 -22.05 -7.82 -2.34
N LEU A 326 -20.87 -7.55 -1.76
CA LEU A 326 -20.21 -8.40 -0.76
C LEU A 326 -21.00 -8.46 0.57
N LEU A 327 -21.61 -7.35 0.98
CA LEU A 327 -22.59 -7.30 2.10
C LEU A 327 -23.78 -8.26 1.88
N GLY A 328 -24.10 -8.58 0.62
CA GLY A 328 -25.10 -9.57 0.23
C GLY A 328 -24.72 -11.02 0.54
N TYR A 329 -23.43 -11.37 0.64
CA TYR A 329 -22.96 -12.72 0.98
C TYR A 329 -22.83 -12.94 2.48
N ALA A 330 -22.30 -11.94 3.22
CA ALA A 330 -21.97 -12.05 4.63
C ALA A 330 -23.17 -12.26 5.59
N GLY A 331 -24.41 -12.09 5.09
CA GLY A 331 -25.60 -12.70 5.69
C GLY A 331 -25.96 -12.19 7.11
N ARG A 332 -25.98 -13.07 8.11
CA ARG A 332 -26.21 -12.67 9.53
C ARG A 332 -24.91 -12.35 10.27
N ARG A 333 -23.72 -12.61 9.69
CA ARG A 333 -22.40 -12.56 10.37
C ARG A 333 -21.88 -11.13 10.65
N ILE A 334 -22.58 -10.11 10.16
CA ILE A 334 -22.26 -8.67 10.35
C ILE A 334 -22.98 -8.06 11.58
N GLN A 335 -24.02 -8.73 12.12
CA GLN A 335 -24.83 -8.16 13.20
C GLN A 335 -24.01 -7.93 14.50
N PRO A 336 -24.22 -6.82 15.22
CA PRO A 336 -23.58 -6.58 16.51
C PRO A 336 -23.85 -7.69 17.53
N ALA A 337 -22.84 -8.02 18.34
CA ALA A 337 -22.88 -9.16 19.27
C ALA A 337 -23.99 -9.08 20.34
N GLU A 338 -24.46 -7.87 20.67
CA GLU A 338 -25.43 -7.61 21.75
C GLU A 338 -26.74 -8.40 21.62
N ARG A 339 -27.18 -8.76 20.41
CA ARG A 339 -28.41 -9.55 20.22
C ARG A 339 -28.30 -11.03 20.59
N LYS A 340 -27.12 -11.58 20.89
CA LYS A 340 -26.98 -12.98 21.38
C LYS A 340 -27.57 -13.19 22.78
N GLY A 341 -27.53 -12.18 23.66
CA GLY A 341 -27.93 -12.32 25.06
C GLY A 341 -29.43 -12.52 25.33
N ARG A 342 -30.32 -12.11 24.40
CA ARG A 342 -31.78 -12.03 24.67
C ARG A 342 -32.65 -13.13 24.04
N ARG A 343 -32.06 -14.30 23.70
CA ARG A 343 -32.81 -15.49 23.24
C ARG A 343 -32.68 -16.76 24.09
N PHE A 344 -31.76 -16.81 25.06
CA PHE A 344 -31.65 -17.91 26.03
C PHE A 344 -32.24 -17.59 27.42
N GLY A 345 -32.81 -16.40 27.61
CA GLY A 345 -33.48 -15.97 28.85
C GLY A 345 -34.98 -16.30 28.90
N GLY A 346 -35.39 -17.51 28.55
CA GLY A 346 -36.82 -17.88 28.41
C GLY A 346 -37.20 -19.11 29.22
N GLY A 347 -37.42 -18.99 30.54
CA GLY A 347 -37.61 -20.21 31.34
C GLY A 347 -37.96 -20.14 32.82
N ARG A 348 -38.68 -19.13 33.35
CA ARG A 348 -39.57 -19.31 34.54
C ARG A 348 -40.42 -18.07 34.84
N ARG A 349 -41.75 -18.23 34.82
CA ARG A 349 -42.70 -17.33 35.50
C ARG A 349 -42.42 -17.40 37.01
N ARG A 350 -42.14 -16.27 37.66
CA ARG A 350 -42.33 -16.13 39.11
C ARG A 350 -43.56 -15.25 39.33
N LYS A 351 -44.60 -15.80 39.99
CA LYS A 351 -45.76 -15.00 40.43
C LYS A 351 -45.27 -13.94 41.42
N ALA A 352 -45.91 -12.76 41.41
CA ALA A 352 -45.76 -11.80 42.49
C ALA A 352 -46.27 -12.40 43.82
N LYS A 353 -45.74 -11.92 44.94
CA LYS A 353 -46.33 -12.07 46.27
C LYS A 353 -45.98 -10.87 47.14
N GLU A 354 -46.99 -10.34 47.82
CA GLU A 354 -46.89 -9.28 48.83
C GLU A 354 -46.33 -9.81 50.18
N PRO A 355 -45.93 -8.92 51.12
CA PRO A 355 -45.03 -9.27 52.23
C PRO A 355 -45.73 -9.70 53.55
N ALA A 356 -44.88 -10.02 54.55
CA ALA A 356 -45.17 -10.36 55.95
C ALA A 356 -45.80 -11.75 56.24
N GLY A 357 -45.53 -12.36 57.41
CA GLY A 357 -46.11 -13.68 57.73
C GLY A 357 -45.70 -14.54 58.95
N SER A 358 -44.57 -14.31 59.65
CA SER A 358 -44.23 -14.89 60.99
C SER A 358 -44.02 -16.43 61.22
N ARG A 359 -43.19 -16.76 62.24
CA ARG A 359 -43.16 -17.97 63.14
C ARG A 359 -42.64 -19.36 62.62
N GLY A 360 -42.03 -20.13 63.56
CA GLY A 360 -41.52 -21.53 63.43
C GLY A 360 -39.99 -21.62 63.17
N LYS A 361 -39.08 -22.33 63.86
CA LYS A 361 -39.06 -23.59 64.68
C LYS A 361 -39.56 -24.83 63.88
N THR A 362 -38.86 -25.98 63.76
CA THR A 362 -37.71 -26.63 64.46
C THR A 362 -36.83 -27.47 63.47
N ALA A 363 -35.49 -27.56 63.57
CA ALA A 363 -34.62 -28.53 64.29
C ALA A 363 -34.43 -29.96 63.67
N GLY A 364 -33.20 -30.51 63.76
CA GLY A 364 -32.71 -31.81 63.20
C GLY A 364 -31.64 -31.60 62.10
N ALA A 365 -30.35 -31.97 62.17
CA ALA A 365 -29.61 -33.21 62.57
C ALA A 365 -29.48 -34.23 61.39
N GLU A 366 -28.36 -34.88 61.05
CA GLU A 366 -27.04 -35.13 61.71
C GLU A 366 -25.84 -35.25 60.71
N GLY A 367 -24.58 -35.13 61.20
CA GLY A 367 -23.34 -35.81 60.71
C GLY A 367 -22.70 -35.39 59.35
N LYS A 368 -21.37 -35.42 59.13
CA LYS A 368 -20.18 -35.73 59.95
C LYS A 368 -18.95 -34.87 59.54
N ALA A 369 -18.07 -34.64 60.53
CA ALA A 369 -16.60 -34.44 60.56
C ALA A 369 -15.74 -34.81 59.33
N ALA A 370 -14.51 -34.29 59.08
CA ALA A 370 -13.60 -33.25 59.66
C ALA A 370 -12.42 -32.99 58.63
N GLY A 371 -11.35 -32.17 58.79
CA GLY A 371 -10.82 -31.25 59.83
C GLY A 371 -10.64 -29.79 59.31
N ALA A 372 -9.74 -28.88 59.75
CA ALA A 372 -8.51 -28.88 60.59
C ALA A 372 -7.22 -29.30 59.87
N GLU A 373 -6.09 -28.55 59.81
CA GLU A 373 -5.63 -27.27 60.44
C GLU A 373 -4.87 -26.39 59.40
N GLY A 374 -4.43 -25.14 59.63
CA GLY A 374 -4.45 -24.27 60.81
C GLY A 374 -4.01 -22.82 60.51
N ALA A 375 -3.96 -21.96 61.55
CA ALA A 375 -3.43 -20.58 61.53
C ALA A 375 -1.98 -20.57 62.15
N ALA A 376 -1.26 -19.48 62.49
CA ALA A 376 -1.67 -18.12 62.84
C ALA A 376 -0.47 -17.11 62.90
N VAL A 377 -0.79 -15.82 62.74
CA VAL A 377 -0.47 -14.67 63.64
C VAL A 377 0.99 -14.25 63.97
N GLY A 378 1.21 -12.93 63.87
CA GLY A 378 2.17 -12.12 64.65
C GLY A 378 2.60 -10.85 63.90
N ALA A 379 3.01 -9.73 64.52
CA ALA A 379 2.71 -9.12 65.82
C ALA A 379 3.16 -7.63 65.78
N GLU A 380 2.80 -6.81 66.77
CA GLU A 380 2.94 -5.33 66.79
C GLU A 380 4.38 -4.77 66.81
N GLY A 381 4.58 -3.51 66.35
CA GLY A 381 5.88 -2.80 66.46
C GLY A 381 5.89 -1.32 66.00
N THR A 382 6.13 -0.41 66.94
CA THR A 382 6.35 1.06 66.83
C THR A 382 7.64 1.48 66.12
N ALA A 383 7.91 2.74 65.67
CA ALA A 383 7.11 3.94 65.33
C ALA A 383 8.06 5.08 64.80
N VAL A 384 7.51 6.16 64.22
CA VAL A 384 8.16 7.45 63.84
C VAL A 384 9.17 7.38 62.66
N GLY A 385 9.15 8.28 61.66
CA GLY A 385 8.21 9.37 61.35
C GLY A 385 8.65 10.27 60.18
N ALA A 386 7.72 11.15 59.72
CA ALA A 386 7.84 12.16 58.65
C ALA A 386 8.07 11.67 57.19
N GLY A 387 7.36 12.19 56.17
CA GLY A 387 6.14 13.02 56.19
C GLY A 387 5.81 13.74 54.87
N SER A 388 4.51 13.97 54.61
CA SER A 388 3.93 14.84 53.55
C SER A 388 4.11 14.38 52.08
N ALA A 389 3.16 14.48 51.14
CA ALA A 389 1.68 14.62 51.11
C ALA A 389 1.21 14.19 49.68
N ALA A 390 -0.06 14.11 49.25
CA ALA A 390 -1.29 14.77 49.69
C ALA A 390 -2.57 14.03 49.18
N VAL A 391 -3.70 14.77 49.12
CA VAL A 391 -5.02 14.43 48.53
C VAL A 391 -6.00 13.66 49.44
N GLY A 392 -7.07 14.35 49.83
CA GLY A 392 -8.28 13.80 50.44
C GLY A 392 -9.44 14.78 50.23
N ALA A 393 -10.64 14.29 49.90
CA ALA A 393 -11.78 15.13 49.53
C ALA A 393 -12.73 15.43 50.71
N GLY A 394 -13.38 16.60 50.69
CA GLY A 394 -14.46 16.99 51.60
C GLY A 394 -15.84 17.03 50.91
N SER A 395 -16.92 16.93 51.69
CA SER A 395 -18.28 16.74 51.16
C SER A 395 -19.36 17.49 51.98
N ALA A 396 -20.56 17.55 51.39
CA ALA A 396 -21.88 17.68 52.02
C ALA A 396 -22.48 19.09 52.28
N ALA A 397 -23.79 19.02 52.53
CA ALA A 397 -24.76 20.06 52.91
C ALA A 397 -25.15 21.14 51.85
N VAL A 398 -26.35 21.71 51.88
CA VAL A 398 -27.74 21.18 51.89
C VAL A 398 -28.69 22.39 51.78
N GLY A 399 -29.81 22.27 51.06
CA GLY A 399 -30.84 23.32 51.03
C GLY A 399 -32.07 22.86 50.24
N ALA A 400 -33.26 22.95 50.85
CA ALA A 400 -34.52 22.49 50.28
C ALA A 400 -35.53 23.64 50.22
N GLY A 401 -36.46 23.62 49.24
CA GLY A 401 -37.51 24.62 49.18
C GLY A 401 -38.47 24.54 47.98
N SER A 402 -39.71 24.16 48.27
CA SER A 402 -40.91 24.36 47.44
C SER A 402 -41.05 23.59 46.12
N ALA A 403 -42.30 23.45 45.67
CA ALA A 403 -42.71 22.72 44.48
C ALA A 403 -43.81 23.47 43.73
N ALA A 404 -43.89 23.27 42.41
CA ALA A 404 -45.01 23.69 41.57
C ALA A 404 -45.32 22.57 40.55
N VAL A 405 -46.59 22.26 40.34
CA VAL A 405 -47.03 21.15 39.48
C VAL A 405 -47.35 21.67 38.07
N GLY A 406 -46.79 20.99 37.06
CA GLY A 406 -47.12 21.19 35.65
C GLY A 406 -46.94 19.86 34.91
N ALA A 407 -47.94 19.43 34.13
CA ALA A 407 -48.09 18.03 33.74
C ALA A 407 -47.63 17.72 32.30
N GLY A 408 -47.29 16.45 32.07
CA GLY A 408 -47.70 15.76 30.83
C GLY A 408 -46.71 15.70 29.66
N SER A 409 -45.68 14.87 29.77
CA SER A 409 -45.23 14.08 28.60
C SER A 409 -44.59 12.75 29.05
N ALA A 410 -45.05 11.64 28.48
CA ALA A 410 -44.63 10.30 28.89
C ALA A 410 -43.34 9.87 28.16
N ALA A 411 -42.20 10.11 28.80
CA ALA A 411 -40.90 9.68 28.26
C ALA A 411 -40.76 8.14 28.31
N VAL A 412 -40.63 7.51 27.15
CA VAL A 412 -40.32 6.07 27.03
C VAL A 412 -38.89 5.83 27.53
N GLY A 413 -38.73 4.96 28.53
CA GLY A 413 -37.46 4.78 29.25
C GLY A 413 -36.36 4.09 28.44
N GLY A 414 -35.11 4.51 28.67
CA GLY A 414 -33.94 3.92 28.01
C GLY A 414 -32.62 4.68 28.15
N GLU A 415 -32.31 5.24 29.32
CA GLU A 415 -31.05 5.98 29.53
C GLU A 415 -29.81 5.04 29.56
N GLY A 416 -29.28 4.73 28.38
CA GLY A 416 -27.93 4.20 28.23
C GLY A 416 -26.89 5.24 28.66
N ARG A 417 -25.86 4.79 29.40
CA ARG A 417 -24.80 5.64 29.96
C ARG A 417 -24.17 6.54 28.87
N PRO A 418 -23.91 7.84 29.14
CA PRO A 418 -23.40 8.76 28.13
C PRO A 418 -22.04 8.31 27.61
N ASN A 419 -21.95 8.16 26.28
CA ASN A 419 -20.75 7.65 25.63
C ASN A 419 -19.60 8.70 25.61
N MET A 420 -18.38 8.23 25.36
CA MET A 420 -17.18 9.08 25.51
C MET A 420 -17.19 10.29 24.56
N GLY A 421 -17.71 10.12 23.34
CA GLY A 421 -17.87 11.20 22.36
C GLY A 421 -18.85 12.29 22.80
N SER A 422 -20.00 11.93 23.38
CA SER A 422 -20.95 12.94 23.87
C SER A 422 -20.43 13.67 25.12
N ARG A 423 -19.65 12.99 25.98
CA ARG A 423 -18.94 13.62 27.11
C ARG A 423 -17.92 14.66 26.63
N TRP A 424 -17.10 14.31 25.62
CA TRP A 424 -16.13 15.23 25.03
C TRP A 424 -16.82 16.43 24.34
N ALA A 425 -17.80 16.18 23.48
CA ALA A 425 -18.56 17.25 22.82
C ALA A 425 -19.21 18.22 23.84
N SER A 426 -19.78 17.68 24.93
CA SER A 426 -20.36 18.48 26.01
C SER A 426 -19.32 19.36 26.74
N PHE A 427 -18.08 18.89 26.87
CA PHE A 427 -16.97 19.69 27.42
C PHE A 427 -16.59 20.83 26.47
N VAL A 428 -16.36 20.54 25.18
CA VAL A 428 -15.99 21.56 24.18
C VAL A 428 -17.09 22.63 24.04
N VAL A 429 -18.35 22.23 23.93
CA VAL A 429 -19.51 23.14 23.82
C VAL A 429 -19.72 24.00 25.08
N ARG A 430 -19.18 23.58 26.23
CA ARG A 430 -19.19 24.33 27.51
C ARG A 430 -18.04 25.34 27.63
N ARG A 431 -16.89 25.13 26.98
CA ARG A 431 -15.73 26.06 26.97
C ARG A 431 -15.15 26.30 25.56
N PRO A 432 -15.96 26.67 24.56
CA PRO A 432 -15.53 26.61 23.16
C PRO A 432 -14.39 27.58 22.84
N ALA A 433 -14.41 28.81 23.36
CA ALA A 433 -13.34 29.78 23.11
C ALA A 433 -11.98 29.31 23.67
N ALA A 434 -11.95 28.72 24.88
CA ALA A 434 -10.71 28.23 25.48
C ALA A 434 -10.16 26.99 24.74
N VAL A 435 -11.03 26.08 24.30
CA VAL A 435 -10.64 24.92 23.48
C VAL A 435 -10.14 25.36 22.11
N LEU A 436 -10.80 26.33 21.47
CA LEU A 436 -10.39 26.88 20.19
C LEU A 436 -9.02 27.56 20.27
N LEU A 437 -8.81 28.44 21.24
CA LEU A 437 -7.52 29.13 21.44
C LEU A 437 -6.38 28.15 21.72
N LEU A 438 -6.59 27.15 22.59
CA LEU A 438 -5.57 26.16 22.90
C LEU A 438 -5.26 25.25 21.70
N ALA A 439 -6.27 24.83 20.94
CA ALA A 439 -6.08 24.01 19.74
C ALA A 439 -5.34 24.78 18.62
N VAL A 440 -5.70 26.04 18.39
CA VAL A 440 -5.03 26.89 17.39
C VAL A 440 -3.61 27.25 17.81
N ALA A 441 -3.36 27.54 19.09
CA ALA A 441 -2.02 27.78 19.61
C ALA A 441 -1.13 26.53 19.54
N ALA A 442 -1.67 25.34 19.82
CA ALA A 442 -0.93 24.09 19.72
C ALA A 442 -0.52 23.76 18.27
N LEU A 443 -1.46 23.85 17.31
CA LEU A 443 -1.13 23.65 15.89
C LEU A 443 -0.20 24.74 15.36
N GLY A 444 -0.41 26.00 15.78
CA GLY A 444 0.47 27.11 15.42
C GLY A 444 1.90 26.93 15.93
N ALA A 445 2.09 26.41 17.14
CA ALA A 445 3.41 26.10 17.68
C ALA A 445 4.12 24.97 16.91
N VAL A 446 3.39 23.91 16.53
CA VAL A 446 3.93 22.82 15.70
C VAL A 446 4.16 23.25 14.24
N ALA A 447 3.48 24.30 13.76
CA ALA A 447 3.69 24.87 12.44
C ALA A 447 4.91 25.83 12.34
N VAL A 448 5.51 26.25 13.46
CA VAL A 448 6.68 27.17 13.45
C VAL A 448 7.84 26.69 12.56
N PRO A 449 8.25 25.40 12.54
CA PRO A 449 9.38 24.95 11.73
C PRO A 449 9.18 25.17 10.21
N VAL A 450 7.94 25.33 9.72
CA VAL A 450 7.69 25.65 8.29
C VAL A 450 8.36 26.96 7.86
N THR A 451 8.63 27.90 8.77
CA THR A 451 9.38 29.12 8.44
C THR A 451 10.87 28.90 8.17
N GLN A 452 11.35 27.66 8.29
CA GLN A 452 12.71 27.22 7.96
C GLN A 452 12.70 26.04 6.98
N LEU A 453 11.59 25.82 6.26
CA LEU A 453 11.46 24.76 5.26
C LEU A 453 12.47 24.98 4.12
N GLU A 454 13.52 24.16 4.07
CA GLU A 454 14.44 24.09 2.93
C GLU A 454 13.94 23.05 1.95
N LEU A 455 13.82 23.43 0.67
CA LEU A 455 13.36 22.55 -0.40
C LEU A 455 14.52 22.17 -1.31
N GLY A 456 14.60 20.90 -1.67
CA GLY A 456 15.61 20.40 -2.60
C GLY A 456 15.30 19.00 -3.11
N LEU A 457 16.18 18.51 -3.98
CA LEU A 457 16.25 17.10 -4.36
C LEU A 457 17.46 16.46 -3.63
N PRO A 458 17.32 15.24 -3.08
CA PRO A 458 18.40 14.52 -2.41
C PRO A 458 19.66 14.37 -3.27
N ASP A 459 20.83 14.54 -2.64
CA ASP A 459 22.14 14.18 -3.18
C ASP A 459 22.77 13.04 -2.35
N ASP A 460 23.94 12.54 -2.77
CA ASP A 460 24.69 11.51 -2.03
C ASP A 460 25.04 11.96 -0.59
N GLY A 461 25.04 13.27 -0.32
CA GLY A 461 25.17 13.89 0.99
C GLY A 461 23.95 13.74 1.91
N THR A 462 22.89 13.07 1.44
CA THR A 462 21.72 12.63 2.25
C THR A 462 21.67 11.12 2.49
N GLN A 463 22.60 10.35 1.90
CA GLN A 463 22.69 8.90 2.12
C GLN A 463 23.32 8.56 3.49
N PRO A 464 23.06 7.36 4.06
CA PRO A 464 23.65 6.93 5.33
C PRO A 464 25.18 6.85 5.28
N LYS A 465 25.87 7.21 6.38
CA LYS A 465 27.35 7.20 6.47
C LYS A 465 28.01 5.83 6.27
N SER A 466 27.25 4.75 6.29
CA SER A 466 27.71 3.40 5.94
C SER A 466 27.81 3.15 4.43
N THR A 467 27.18 3.95 3.56
CA THR A 467 27.19 3.70 2.12
C THR A 467 28.38 4.33 1.41
N THR A 468 28.80 3.69 0.32
CA THR A 468 29.96 4.14 -0.47
C THR A 468 29.71 5.47 -1.17
N GLN A 469 28.47 5.72 -1.60
CA GLN A 469 28.04 7.00 -2.19
C GLN A 469 28.21 8.14 -1.18
N ARG A 470 27.82 7.91 0.07
CA ARG A 470 27.95 8.91 1.13
C ARG A 470 29.41 9.21 1.45
N GLN A 471 30.24 8.17 1.57
CA GLN A 471 31.66 8.33 1.88
C GLN A 471 32.40 9.02 0.72
N ALA A 472 32.10 8.68 -0.54
CA ALA A 472 32.62 9.40 -1.70
C ALA A 472 32.24 10.89 -1.70
N TYR A 473 30.99 11.24 -1.35
CA TYR A 473 30.53 12.63 -1.24
C TYR A 473 31.30 13.43 -0.16
N ASP A 474 31.46 12.84 1.03
CA ASP A 474 32.20 13.50 2.12
C ASP A 474 33.71 13.59 1.78
N LEU A 475 34.30 12.58 1.14
CA LEU A 475 35.69 12.61 0.65
C LEU A 475 35.93 13.69 -0.42
N LEU A 476 34.98 13.87 -1.36
CA LEU A 476 35.05 14.95 -2.33
C LEU A 476 34.89 16.33 -1.67
N SER A 477 34.03 16.44 -0.65
CA SER A 477 33.86 17.66 0.15
C SER A 477 35.16 18.04 0.88
N ASP A 478 35.83 17.07 1.50
CA ASP A 478 37.11 17.25 2.22
C ASP A 478 38.26 17.63 1.26
N GLY A 479 38.39 16.92 0.12
CA GLY A 479 39.53 17.07 -0.80
C GLY A 479 39.45 18.26 -1.76
N PHE A 480 38.25 18.70 -2.11
CA PHE A 480 38.02 19.69 -3.17
C PHE A 480 37.09 20.85 -2.78
N GLY A 481 36.34 20.72 -1.68
CA GLY A 481 35.39 21.71 -1.18
C GLY A 481 33.92 21.30 -1.37
N PRO A 482 32.98 21.79 -0.56
CA PRO A 482 31.59 21.29 -0.53
C PRO A 482 30.84 21.40 -1.87
N GLY A 483 31.03 22.50 -2.61
CA GLY A 483 30.39 22.72 -3.91
C GLY A 483 30.92 21.84 -5.05
N PHE A 484 32.05 21.13 -4.84
CA PHE A 484 32.58 20.19 -5.83
C PHE A 484 31.59 19.06 -6.16
N ASN A 485 30.69 18.70 -5.23
CA ASN A 485 29.72 17.64 -5.47
C ASN A 485 28.62 18.02 -6.50
N GLY A 486 28.31 19.32 -6.67
CA GLY A 486 27.29 19.79 -7.60
C GLY A 486 27.70 21.06 -8.36
N PRO A 487 28.69 20.97 -9.27
CA PRO A 487 29.14 22.10 -10.07
C PRO A 487 28.04 22.58 -11.04
N LEU A 488 28.06 23.88 -11.32
CA LEU A 488 27.20 24.53 -12.30
C LEU A 488 27.88 24.49 -13.68
N MET A 489 27.11 24.24 -14.74
CA MET A 489 27.59 24.33 -16.11
C MET A 489 26.99 25.56 -16.78
N VAL A 490 27.83 26.53 -17.10
CA VAL A 490 27.43 27.74 -17.82
C VAL A 490 27.67 27.53 -19.31
N VAL A 491 26.62 27.75 -20.10
CA VAL A 491 26.60 27.59 -21.56
C VAL A 491 26.63 28.97 -22.20
N VAL A 492 27.60 29.21 -23.07
CA VAL A 492 27.78 30.46 -23.82
C VAL A 492 27.56 30.17 -25.29
N ASP A 493 26.38 30.49 -25.82
CA ASP A 493 26.11 30.49 -27.26
C ASP A 493 26.46 31.86 -27.83
N ALA A 494 27.65 31.93 -28.43
CA ALA A 494 28.22 33.12 -29.04
C ALA A 494 28.17 33.07 -30.57
N LYS A 495 27.29 32.25 -31.16
CA LYS A 495 27.12 32.14 -32.63
C LYS A 495 26.89 33.47 -33.32
N ASP A 496 26.10 34.34 -32.68
CA ASP A 496 25.73 35.64 -33.24
C ASP A 496 26.75 36.75 -32.83
N SER A 497 27.80 36.39 -32.07
CA SER A 497 28.88 37.29 -31.62
C SER A 497 29.99 37.44 -32.67
N ALA A 498 30.59 38.63 -32.74
CA ALA A 498 31.73 38.91 -33.62
C ALA A 498 33.06 38.25 -33.18
N ASP A 499 33.22 37.95 -31.87
CA ASP A 499 34.35 37.18 -31.35
C ASP A 499 33.88 36.24 -30.22
N PRO A 500 33.53 34.99 -30.54
CA PRO A 500 33.14 33.97 -29.56
C PRO A 500 34.18 33.70 -28.46
N LYS A 501 35.46 33.97 -28.70
CA LYS A 501 36.54 33.73 -27.73
C LYS A 501 36.69 34.88 -26.76
N ALA A 502 36.63 36.12 -27.24
CA ALA A 502 36.53 37.28 -26.35
C ALA A 502 35.26 37.19 -25.48
N ALA A 503 34.10 36.89 -26.07
CA ALA A 503 32.84 36.74 -25.33
C ALA A 503 32.95 35.69 -24.21
N ALA A 504 33.43 34.48 -24.50
CA ALA A 504 33.60 33.43 -23.49
C ALA A 504 34.64 33.78 -22.42
N THR A 505 35.72 34.50 -22.76
CA THR A 505 36.68 35.01 -21.77
C THR A 505 36.03 36.04 -20.85
N THR A 506 35.28 37.01 -21.39
CA THR A 506 34.53 37.98 -20.59
C THR A 506 33.61 37.28 -19.61
N VAL A 507 32.77 36.33 -20.07
CA VAL A 507 31.90 35.50 -19.20
C VAL A 507 32.71 34.81 -18.09
N THR A 508 33.84 34.20 -18.45
CA THR A 508 34.70 33.45 -17.52
C THR A 508 35.22 34.35 -16.39
N ASP A 509 35.68 35.56 -16.72
CA ASP A 509 36.26 36.48 -15.74
C ASP A 509 35.19 37.23 -14.92
N ASP A 510 34.02 37.50 -15.51
CA ASP A 510 32.87 38.11 -14.82
C ASP A 510 32.27 37.17 -13.75
N ILE A 511 32.28 35.85 -14.02
CA ILE A 511 31.82 34.82 -13.07
C ILE A 511 32.86 34.58 -11.96
N LYS A 512 34.16 34.61 -12.26
CA LYS A 512 35.22 34.57 -11.21
C LYS A 512 35.11 35.72 -10.21
N GLY A 513 34.47 36.83 -10.58
CA GLY A 513 34.23 37.97 -9.71
C GLY A 513 33.02 37.83 -8.77
N LEU A 514 32.23 36.77 -8.89
CA LEU A 514 31.08 36.51 -8.02
C LEU A 514 31.51 35.93 -6.65
N LYS A 515 30.62 36.03 -5.67
CA LYS A 515 30.75 35.35 -4.38
C LYS A 515 30.36 33.88 -4.51
N ASP A 516 30.80 33.05 -3.56
CA ASP A 516 30.55 31.60 -3.54
C ASP A 516 31.18 30.84 -4.73
N VAL A 517 32.18 31.40 -5.41
CA VAL A 517 32.85 30.76 -6.56
C VAL A 517 34.26 30.29 -6.18
N ALA A 518 34.38 28.99 -5.89
CA ALA A 518 35.65 28.36 -5.53
C ALA A 518 36.60 28.21 -6.73
N THR A 519 36.09 27.92 -7.93
CA THR A 519 36.87 27.71 -9.16
C THR A 519 36.00 27.83 -10.42
N VAL A 520 36.57 28.40 -11.50
CA VAL A 520 35.96 28.44 -12.83
C VAL A 520 36.94 27.83 -13.84
N THR A 521 36.50 26.86 -14.65
CA THR A 521 37.34 26.24 -15.67
C THR A 521 37.53 27.16 -16.88
N PRO A 522 38.59 26.96 -17.69
CA PRO A 522 38.65 27.55 -19.03
C PRO A 522 37.45 27.13 -19.88
N ALA A 523 37.02 28.00 -20.79
CA ALA A 523 35.90 27.75 -21.69
C ALA A 523 36.23 26.64 -22.71
N ALA A 524 35.45 25.55 -22.70
CA ALA A 524 35.58 24.43 -23.61
C ALA A 524 34.63 24.60 -24.80
N PHE A 525 35.19 24.79 -26.00
CA PHE A 525 34.41 25.08 -27.22
C PHE A 525 33.90 23.80 -27.90
N ASN A 526 32.72 23.89 -28.51
CA ASN A 526 32.19 22.89 -29.43
C ASN A 526 33.02 22.81 -30.72
N LYS A 527 32.72 21.80 -31.55
CA LYS A 527 33.42 21.57 -32.84
C LYS A 527 33.29 22.73 -33.84
N ALA A 528 32.30 23.61 -33.68
CA ALA A 528 32.11 24.79 -34.52
C ALA A 528 32.88 26.03 -34.02
N GLY A 529 33.30 26.06 -32.75
CA GLY A 529 33.90 27.23 -32.11
C GLY A 529 32.92 28.35 -31.76
N ASP A 530 31.61 28.08 -31.87
CA ASP A 530 30.53 29.09 -31.71
C ASP A 530 29.77 28.98 -30.39
N THR A 531 29.93 27.86 -29.69
CA THR A 531 29.30 27.56 -28.40
C THR A 531 30.37 27.04 -27.45
N ALA A 532 30.39 27.51 -26.20
CA ALA A 532 31.33 27.05 -25.18
C ALA A 532 30.63 26.65 -23.86
N THR A 533 31.21 25.68 -23.15
CA THR A 533 30.86 25.36 -21.77
C THR A 533 31.94 25.85 -20.80
N ILE A 534 31.50 26.35 -19.64
CA ILE A 534 32.33 26.81 -18.53
C ILE A 534 31.80 26.10 -17.28
N THR A 535 32.63 25.31 -16.60
CA THR A 535 32.25 24.67 -15.34
C THR A 535 32.62 25.59 -14.19
N VAL A 536 31.64 25.87 -13.33
CA VAL A 536 31.76 26.72 -12.13
C VAL A 536 31.56 25.82 -10.92
N ILE A 537 32.55 25.78 -10.03
CA ILE A 537 32.50 25.03 -8.78
C ILE A 537 32.18 26.04 -7.66
N PRO A 538 31.04 25.92 -6.96
CA PRO A 538 30.74 26.77 -5.83
C PRO A 538 31.64 26.50 -4.61
N ASP A 539 31.71 27.45 -3.67
CA ASP A 539 32.24 27.19 -2.33
C ASP A 539 31.22 26.38 -1.49
N SER A 540 29.93 26.75 -1.55
CA SER A 540 28.85 26.15 -0.75
C SER A 540 28.24 24.88 -1.36
N LYS A 541 27.43 24.15 -0.59
CA LYS A 541 26.84 22.86 -1.00
C LYS A 541 25.73 23.02 -2.05
N PRO A 542 25.47 22.00 -2.89
CA PRO A 542 24.50 22.09 -4.00
C PRO A 542 23.06 22.40 -3.58
N SER A 543 22.69 21.98 -2.36
CA SER A 543 21.38 22.20 -1.73
C SER A 543 21.32 23.46 -0.85
N SER A 544 22.35 24.31 -0.88
CA SER A 544 22.42 25.54 -0.07
C SER A 544 21.82 26.76 -0.79
N THR A 545 21.22 27.66 0.00
CA THR A 545 20.73 28.95 -0.49
C THR A 545 21.84 29.86 -1.04
N GLN A 546 23.11 29.62 -0.66
CA GLN A 546 24.27 30.35 -1.19
C GLN A 546 24.52 29.99 -2.67
N THR A 547 24.36 28.71 -3.01
CA THR A 547 24.50 28.23 -4.39
C THR A 547 23.27 28.58 -5.24
N GLU A 548 22.08 28.70 -4.64
CA GLU A 548 20.90 29.28 -5.28
C GLU A 548 21.11 30.77 -5.60
N ASP A 549 21.56 31.58 -4.63
CA ASP A 549 21.95 32.98 -4.83
C ASP A 549 23.02 33.14 -5.93
N LEU A 550 23.99 32.22 -6.01
CA LEU A 550 25.01 32.19 -7.08
C LEU A 550 24.40 31.91 -8.46
N VAL A 551 23.50 30.93 -8.59
CA VAL A 551 22.82 30.65 -9.86
C VAL A 551 22.02 31.87 -10.32
N HIS A 552 21.32 32.56 -9.41
CA HIS A 552 20.64 33.81 -9.73
C HIS A 552 21.63 34.92 -10.12
N ALA A 553 22.74 35.09 -9.40
CA ALA A 553 23.75 36.12 -9.72
C ALA A 553 24.45 35.92 -11.08
N ILE A 554 24.63 34.67 -11.54
CA ILE A 554 25.13 34.37 -12.89
C ILE A 554 24.07 34.75 -13.94
N ARG A 555 22.79 34.49 -13.66
CA ARG A 555 21.66 34.80 -14.57
C ARG A 555 21.38 36.29 -14.68
N ASP A 556 21.43 37.03 -13.58
CA ASP A 556 21.29 38.49 -13.56
C ASP A 556 22.38 39.19 -14.38
N LYS A 557 23.57 38.57 -14.49
CA LYS A 557 24.65 39.03 -15.40
C LYS A 557 24.41 38.70 -16.88
N ALA A 558 23.62 37.66 -17.20
CA ALA A 558 23.50 37.14 -18.56
C ALA A 558 22.94 38.15 -19.57
N ASP A 559 21.93 38.94 -19.18
CA ASP A 559 21.36 39.98 -20.06
C ASP A 559 22.33 41.14 -20.31
N GLY A 560 23.18 41.49 -19.32
CA GLY A 560 24.23 42.49 -19.48
C GLY A 560 25.34 42.02 -20.42
N ILE A 561 25.86 40.82 -20.19
CA ILE A 561 26.88 40.20 -21.07
C ILE A 561 26.37 40.11 -22.52
N LYS A 562 25.10 39.73 -22.71
CA LYS A 562 24.48 39.65 -24.02
C LYS A 562 24.37 41.01 -24.71
N ALA A 563 24.10 42.09 -23.97
CA ALA A 563 24.07 43.44 -24.52
C ALA A 563 25.46 43.94 -24.97
N ASP A 564 26.52 43.51 -24.29
CA ASP A 564 27.91 43.92 -24.59
C ASP A 564 28.64 43.00 -25.60
N THR A 565 28.16 41.77 -25.82
CA THR A 565 28.89 40.75 -26.61
C THR A 565 28.05 39.98 -27.65
N ASP A 566 26.74 40.20 -27.71
CA ASP A 566 25.75 39.37 -28.45
C ASP A 566 25.69 37.88 -28.06
N ALA A 567 26.54 37.42 -27.13
CA ALA A 567 26.53 36.03 -26.66
C ALA A 567 25.44 35.77 -25.62
N ARG A 568 24.75 34.63 -25.75
CA ARG A 568 23.70 34.19 -24.81
C ARG A 568 24.32 33.27 -23.75
N VAL A 569 24.27 33.71 -22.50
CA VAL A 569 24.69 32.94 -21.33
C VAL A 569 23.48 32.26 -20.70
N LEU A 570 23.59 30.98 -20.34
CA LEU A 570 22.56 30.19 -19.63
C LEU A 570 23.21 29.24 -18.62
N VAL A 571 22.53 28.90 -17.52
CA VAL A 571 23.05 28.04 -16.45
C VAL A 571 22.30 26.71 -16.37
N THR A 572 23.03 25.59 -16.42
CA THR A 572 22.55 24.21 -16.36
C THR A 572 23.47 23.30 -15.51
N GLY A 573 23.29 21.98 -15.62
CA GLY A 573 23.82 20.98 -14.70
C GLY A 573 22.81 20.63 -13.60
N THR A 574 23.00 19.50 -12.93
CA THR A 574 22.02 18.91 -12.00
C THR A 574 21.59 19.90 -10.90
N THR A 575 22.53 20.62 -10.30
CA THR A 575 22.25 21.65 -9.28
C THR A 575 21.31 22.74 -9.80
N ALA A 576 21.57 23.28 -10.99
CA ALA A 576 20.72 24.31 -11.60
C ALA A 576 19.36 23.77 -12.03
N MET A 577 19.27 22.51 -12.48
CA MET A 577 17.97 21.86 -12.72
C MET A 577 17.18 21.65 -11.43
N ASN A 578 17.84 21.29 -10.33
CA ASN A 578 17.21 21.09 -9.02
C ASN A 578 16.69 22.41 -8.42
N ILE A 579 17.41 23.51 -8.63
CA ILE A 579 16.98 24.87 -8.28
C ILE A 579 15.79 25.29 -9.15
N ASP A 580 15.91 25.22 -10.48
CA ASP A 580 14.82 25.55 -11.42
C ASP A 580 13.54 24.73 -11.15
N PHE A 581 13.69 23.47 -10.76
CA PHE A 581 12.60 22.61 -10.33
C PHE A 581 11.94 23.12 -9.05
N SER A 582 12.73 23.37 -8.01
CA SER A 582 12.25 23.77 -6.68
C SER A 582 11.60 25.16 -6.72
N GLN A 583 12.13 26.09 -7.50
CA GLN A 583 11.52 27.40 -7.76
C GLN A 583 10.18 27.24 -8.49
N LYS A 584 10.14 26.48 -9.60
CA LYS A 584 8.90 26.25 -10.38
C LYS A 584 7.79 25.56 -9.56
N LEU A 585 8.16 24.65 -8.64
CA LEU A 585 7.22 24.06 -7.68
C LEU A 585 6.74 25.09 -6.64
N THR A 586 7.64 25.94 -6.13
CA THR A 586 7.32 26.96 -5.13
C THR A 586 6.37 28.03 -5.69
N ASP A 587 6.65 28.54 -6.90
CA ASP A 587 5.76 29.47 -7.61
C ASP A 587 4.37 28.86 -7.87
N ALA A 588 4.31 27.55 -8.10
CA ALA A 588 3.07 26.83 -8.35
C ALA A 588 2.26 26.51 -7.08
N LEU A 589 2.84 26.54 -5.88
CA LEU A 589 2.13 26.25 -4.62
C LEU A 589 0.92 27.17 -4.42
N VAL A 590 1.06 28.47 -4.70
CA VAL A 590 0.01 29.47 -4.51
C VAL A 590 -1.19 29.26 -5.46
N PRO A 591 -1.03 29.19 -6.80
CA PRO A 591 -2.14 28.92 -7.71
C PRO A 591 -2.72 27.51 -7.52
N TYR A 592 -1.91 26.50 -7.17
CA TYR A 592 -2.39 25.16 -6.83
C TYR A 592 -3.30 25.19 -5.60
N LEU A 593 -2.83 25.77 -4.48
CA LEU A 593 -3.62 25.90 -3.25
C LEU A 593 -4.91 26.71 -3.48
N ALA A 594 -4.82 27.81 -4.24
CA ALA A 594 -5.98 28.65 -4.58
C ALA A 594 -7.04 27.88 -5.39
N LEU A 595 -6.62 27.07 -6.37
CA LEU A 595 -7.53 26.23 -7.16
C LEU A 595 -8.15 25.12 -6.31
N VAL A 596 -7.33 24.37 -5.57
CA VAL A 596 -7.77 23.21 -4.79
C VAL A 596 -8.70 23.65 -3.65
N VAL A 597 -8.30 24.62 -2.84
CA VAL A 597 -9.13 25.15 -1.75
C VAL A 597 -10.37 25.86 -2.31
N GLY A 598 -10.25 26.60 -3.42
CA GLY A 598 -11.36 27.30 -4.06
C GLY A 598 -12.45 26.37 -4.61
N LEU A 599 -12.06 25.34 -5.38
CA LEU A 599 -13.01 24.39 -5.96
C LEU A 599 -13.75 23.58 -4.89
N ALA A 600 -13.05 23.11 -3.86
CA ALA A 600 -13.70 22.39 -2.77
C ALA A 600 -14.50 23.33 -1.85
N PHE A 601 -14.09 24.58 -1.63
CA PHE A 601 -14.94 25.57 -0.94
C PHE A 601 -16.29 25.72 -1.65
N LEU A 602 -16.30 25.80 -2.98
CA LEU A 602 -17.53 25.82 -3.79
C LEU A 602 -18.33 24.50 -3.66
N LEU A 603 -17.68 23.34 -3.74
CA LEU A 603 -18.31 22.02 -3.59
C LEU A 603 -18.96 21.85 -2.21
N LEU A 604 -18.26 22.24 -1.14
CA LEU A 604 -18.76 22.17 0.23
C LEU A 604 -19.88 23.20 0.48
N MET A 605 -19.83 24.35 -0.19
CA MET A 605 -20.91 25.34 -0.16
C MET A 605 -22.20 24.81 -0.84
N VAL A 606 -22.07 24.01 -1.91
CA VAL A 606 -23.20 23.24 -2.49
C VAL A 606 -23.72 22.20 -1.50
N VAL A 607 -22.84 21.42 -0.87
CA VAL A 607 -23.21 20.32 0.06
C VAL A 607 -23.91 20.84 1.33
N PHE A 608 -23.35 21.83 2.01
CA PHE A 608 -23.86 22.29 3.30
C PHE A 608 -24.91 23.40 3.20
N ARG A 609 -24.98 24.12 2.06
CA ARG A 609 -25.71 25.38 1.89
C ARG A 609 -25.34 26.42 2.97
N SER A 610 -24.03 26.65 3.13
CA SER A 610 -23.45 27.63 4.05
C SER A 610 -22.14 28.17 3.51
N ILE A 611 -21.80 29.42 3.82
CA ILE A 611 -20.49 30.03 3.55
C ILE A 611 -19.49 29.77 4.69
N LEU A 612 -19.96 29.82 5.94
CA LEU A 612 -19.08 29.76 7.11
C LEU A 612 -18.59 28.33 7.44
N VAL A 613 -19.38 27.30 7.11
CA VAL A 613 -18.97 25.89 7.32
C VAL A 613 -17.81 25.49 6.40
N PRO A 614 -17.85 25.77 5.07
CA PRO A 614 -16.68 25.62 4.19
C PRO A 614 -15.50 26.49 4.62
N LEU A 615 -15.72 27.77 4.95
CA LEU A 615 -14.62 28.70 5.31
C LEU A 615 -13.83 28.18 6.52
N LYS A 616 -14.50 27.78 7.60
CA LYS A 616 -13.84 27.24 8.80
C LYS A 616 -13.27 25.83 8.58
N ALA A 617 -13.73 25.09 7.56
CA ALA A 617 -13.11 23.82 7.18
C ALA A 617 -11.77 24.09 6.47
N ALA A 618 -11.75 24.97 5.45
CA ALA A 618 -10.54 25.35 4.73
C ALA A 618 -9.45 25.94 5.65
N LEU A 619 -9.83 26.82 6.58
CA LEU A 619 -8.90 27.40 7.57
C LEU A 619 -8.37 26.35 8.56
N GLY A 620 -9.22 25.39 8.99
CA GLY A 620 -8.79 24.29 9.86
C GLY A 620 -7.83 23.35 9.15
N PHE A 621 -8.14 22.97 7.91
CA PHE A 621 -7.27 22.17 7.05
C PHE A 621 -5.91 22.83 6.84
N LEU A 622 -5.87 24.12 6.46
CA LEU A 622 -4.61 24.82 6.20
C LEU A 622 -3.71 24.82 7.44
N LEU A 623 -4.30 25.01 8.63
CA LEU A 623 -3.59 24.93 9.90
C LEU A 623 -3.08 23.50 10.21
N SER A 624 -3.82 22.44 9.86
CA SER A 624 -3.32 21.06 9.96
C SER A 624 -2.17 20.76 9.00
N VAL A 625 -2.20 21.27 7.77
CA VAL A 625 -1.11 21.06 6.81
C VAL A 625 0.14 21.84 7.20
N LEU A 626 0.00 23.08 7.67
CA LEU A 626 1.13 23.83 8.21
C LEU A 626 1.73 23.13 9.44
N ALA A 627 0.91 22.58 10.34
CA ALA A 627 1.41 21.77 11.45
C ALA A 627 2.07 20.46 10.98
N ALA A 628 1.56 19.82 9.93
CA ALA A 628 2.16 18.60 9.38
C ALA A 628 3.49 18.85 8.67
N LEU A 629 3.60 19.92 7.88
CA LEU A 629 4.85 20.37 7.28
C LEU A 629 5.86 20.76 8.38
N GLY A 630 5.42 21.43 9.44
CA GLY A 630 6.29 21.77 10.57
C GLY A 630 6.80 20.55 11.32
N ALA A 631 5.97 19.52 11.47
CA ALA A 631 6.41 18.22 12.00
C ALA A 631 7.38 17.49 11.05
N VAL A 632 7.16 17.55 9.72
CA VAL A 632 8.09 16.99 8.72
C VAL A 632 9.45 17.69 8.78
N VAL A 633 9.50 19.02 8.81
CA VAL A 633 10.75 19.78 8.98
C VAL A 633 11.43 19.41 10.30
N ALA A 634 10.70 19.40 11.42
CA ALA A 634 11.27 19.06 12.71
C ALA A 634 11.89 17.64 12.75
N VAL A 635 11.31 16.65 12.06
CA VAL A 635 11.84 15.29 12.03
C VAL A 635 12.95 15.10 11.00
N PHE A 636 12.74 15.51 9.74
CA PHE A 636 13.62 15.15 8.62
C PHE A 636 14.72 16.19 8.34
N GLN A 637 14.50 17.45 8.69
CA GLN A 637 15.46 18.54 8.48
C GLN A 637 16.17 18.93 9.80
N TRP A 638 15.46 18.95 10.94
CA TRP A 638 16.06 19.21 12.27
C TRP A 638 16.43 17.93 13.06
N GLY A 639 16.08 16.74 12.57
CA GLY A 639 16.49 15.46 13.18
C GLY A 639 15.75 15.03 14.45
N TRP A 640 14.65 15.68 14.83
CA TRP A 640 13.90 15.31 16.04
C TRP A 640 13.29 13.92 15.86
N LEU A 641 13.48 13.02 16.85
CA LEU A 641 13.02 11.63 16.80
C LEU A 641 13.60 10.80 15.63
N ALA A 642 14.61 11.29 14.90
CA ALA A 642 15.18 10.63 13.71
C ALA A 642 15.56 9.16 13.95
N GLY A 643 16.33 8.89 15.02
CA GLY A 643 16.73 7.54 15.42
C GLY A 643 15.61 6.63 15.95
N LEU A 644 14.40 7.17 16.22
CA LEU A 644 13.20 6.36 16.53
C LEU A 644 12.40 6.03 15.26
N ILE A 645 12.54 6.83 14.20
CA ILE A 645 11.77 6.77 12.95
C ILE A 645 12.56 6.04 11.84
N GLY A 646 13.85 5.75 12.05
CA GLY A 646 14.72 5.18 11.03
C GLY A 646 15.12 6.23 9.97
N VAL A 647 15.33 7.47 10.42
CA VAL A 647 15.96 8.54 9.64
C VAL A 647 17.42 8.59 10.06
N GLU A 648 18.32 8.11 9.19
CA GLU A 648 19.74 7.93 9.53
C GLU A 648 20.55 9.21 9.30
N GLU A 649 20.21 10.00 8.28
CA GLU A 649 20.69 11.36 8.07
C GLU A 649 19.54 12.33 7.81
N THR A 650 19.72 13.59 8.18
CA THR A 650 18.80 14.71 7.91
C THR A 650 19.15 15.41 6.60
N GLY A 651 18.14 15.95 5.91
CA GLY A 651 18.34 16.67 4.65
C GLY A 651 17.22 17.67 4.32
N PRO A 652 17.34 18.39 3.20
CA PRO A 652 16.27 19.27 2.70
C PRO A 652 15.01 18.45 2.39
N ILE A 653 13.84 19.06 2.55
CA ILE A 653 12.58 18.40 2.25
C ILE A 653 12.40 18.30 0.73
N MET A 654 12.14 17.09 0.24
CA MET A 654 11.84 16.81 -1.17
C MET A 654 10.87 17.84 -1.75
N SER A 655 11.26 18.60 -2.78
CA SER A 655 10.49 19.75 -3.30
C SER A 655 9.06 19.40 -3.75
N MET A 656 8.80 18.14 -4.13
CA MET A 656 7.45 17.64 -4.46
C MET A 656 6.55 17.42 -3.24
N THR A 657 7.13 17.14 -2.06
CA THR A 657 6.41 16.70 -0.85
C THR A 657 5.37 17.71 -0.37
N PRO A 658 5.63 19.03 -0.29
CA PRO A 658 4.60 19.99 0.13
C PRO A 658 3.37 20.00 -0.79
N ILE A 659 3.60 19.94 -2.11
CA ILE A 659 2.52 19.93 -3.11
C ILE A 659 1.65 18.67 -2.95
N PHE A 660 2.26 17.48 -2.92
CA PHE A 660 1.51 16.24 -2.73
C PHE A 660 0.83 16.17 -1.35
N LEU A 661 1.49 16.63 -0.28
CA LEU A 661 0.92 16.64 1.06
C LEU A 661 -0.31 17.56 1.12
N ILE A 662 -0.24 18.77 0.58
CA ILE A 662 -1.40 19.67 0.44
C ILE A 662 -2.54 18.94 -0.27
N GLY A 663 -2.28 18.37 -1.46
CA GLY A 663 -3.31 17.74 -2.28
C GLY A 663 -3.99 16.53 -1.64
N VAL A 664 -3.18 15.58 -1.16
CA VAL A 664 -3.67 14.31 -0.60
C VAL A 664 -4.34 14.55 0.75
N VAL A 665 -3.74 15.33 1.65
CA VAL A 665 -4.37 15.67 2.93
C VAL A 665 -5.70 16.37 2.70
N PHE A 666 -5.76 17.30 1.73
CA PHE A 666 -7.00 18.05 1.49
C PHE A 666 -8.15 17.15 1.05
N GLY A 667 -7.88 16.22 0.15
CA GLY A 667 -8.85 15.23 -0.29
C GLY A 667 -9.42 14.43 0.90
N LEU A 668 -8.54 13.82 1.70
CA LEU A 668 -8.89 13.02 2.89
C LEU A 668 -9.59 13.86 3.98
N ALA A 669 -9.20 15.14 4.10
CA ALA A 669 -9.69 16.05 5.12
C ALA A 669 -11.08 16.63 4.82
N MET A 670 -11.84 16.18 3.82
CA MET A 670 -13.23 16.60 3.66
C MET A 670 -14.27 15.60 4.19
N ASP A 671 -13.87 14.36 4.44
CA ASP A 671 -14.82 13.23 4.47
C ASP A 671 -15.57 13.15 5.80
N TYR A 672 -14.81 13.15 6.90
CA TYR A 672 -15.34 13.25 8.25
C TYR A 672 -16.06 14.58 8.52
N GLU A 673 -15.66 15.68 7.89
CA GLU A 673 -16.31 16.99 8.01
C GLU A 673 -17.73 16.90 7.42
N VAL A 674 -17.89 16.37 6.21
CA VAL A 674 -19.21 16.07 5.62
C VAL A 674 -19.99 15.12 6.53
N PHE A 675 -19.42 13.99 6.96
CA PHE A 675 -20.15 13.00 7.77
C PHE A 675 -20.56 13.49 9.18
N LEU A 676 -19.72 14.29 9.84
CA LEU A 676 -19.95 14.77 11.20
C LEU A 676 -20.85 16.00 11.21
N VAL A 677 -20.63 16.96 10.30
CA VAL A 677 -21.39 18.22 10.26
C VAL A 677 -22.76 18.06 9.58
N THR A 678 -22.95 17.14 8.62
CA THR A 678 -24.31 16.79 8.15
C THR A 678 -25.17 16.22 9.26
N ARG A 679 -24.63 15.41 10.20
CA ARG A 679 -25.38 14.94 11.38
C ARG A 679 -25.75 16.06 12.35
N MET A 680 -24.90 17.09 12.48
CA MET A 680 -25.26 18.29 13.25
C MET A 680 -26.31 19.13 12.54
N ARG A 681 -26.23 19.23 11.20
CA ARG A 681 -27.20 19.92 10.34
C ARG A 681 -28.57 19.25 10.42
N GLU A 682 -28.62 17.92 10.30
CA GLU A 682 -29.83 17.11 10.47
C GLU A 682 -30.51 17.43 11.81
N ALA A 683 -29.79 17.31 12.93
CA ALA A 683 -30.33 17.59 14.27
C ALA A 683 -30.82 19.04 14.44
N TYR A 684 -30.09 20.02 13.89
CA TYR A 684 -30.48 21.44 13.92
C TYR A 684 -31.73 21.73 13.07
N VAL A 685 -31.83 21.16 11.87
CA VAL A 685 -33.00 21.30 10.98
C VAL A 685 -34.24 20.64 11.60
N HIS A 686 -34.08 19.53 12.32
CA HIS A 686 -35.15 18.89 13.09
C HIS A 686 -35.48 19.60 14.43
N GLY A 687 -34.92 20.80 14.67
CA GLY A 687 -35.34 21.72 15.73
C GLY A 687 -34.47 21.74 17.00
N GLU A 688 -33.37 20.99 17.06
CA GLU A 688 -32.44 21.09 18.19
C GLU A 688 -31.73 22.46 18.21
N LYS A 689 -31.44 22.99 19.41
CA LYS A 689 -30.62 24.20 19.55
C LYS A 689 -29.19 23.90 19.04
N PRO A 690 -28.46 24.85 18.41
CA PRO A 690 -27.16 24.57 17.81
C PRO A 690 -26.17 23.81 18.71
N LYS A 691 -26.10 24.18 20.00
CA LYS A 691 -25.25 23.52 21.00
C LYS A 691 -25.67 22.08 21.35
N GLN A 692 -26.95 21.74 21.22
CA GLN A 692 -27.46 20.37 21.39
C GLN A 692 -27.18 19.54 20.14
N ALA A 693 -27.48 20.09 18.95
CA ALA A 693 -27.24 19.47 17.66
C ALA A 693 -25.77 19.02 17.47
N VAL A 694 -24.79 19.81 17.94
CA VAL A 694 -23.37 19.41 17.98
C VAL A 694 -23.17 18.13 18.80
N VAL A 695 -23.69 18.07 20.03
CA VAL A 695 -23.55 16.89 20.91
C VAL A 695 -24.30 15.68 20.35
N THR A 696 -25.47 15.88 19.74
CA THR A 696 -26.27 14.83 19.08
C THR A 696 -25.54 14.23 17.87
N GLY A 697 -24.92 15.05 17.02
CA GLY A 697 -24.09 14.58 15.91
C GLY A 697 -22.89 13.75 16.39
N PHE A 698 -22.18 14.24 17.42
CA PHE A 698 -21.05 13.54 18.03
C PHE A 698 -21.42 12.17 18.66
N LYS A 699 -22.64 12.03 19.21
CA LYS A 699 -23.11 10.81 19.89
C LYS A 699 -22.94 9.54 19.04
N HIS A 700 -23.10 9.64 17.71
CA HIS A 700 -22.93 8.52 16.79
C HIS A 700 -21.78 8.71 15.78
N GLY A 701 -21.40 9.96 15.47
CA GLY A 701 -20.30 10.24 14.55
C GLY A 701 -18.92 9.89 15.10
N ALA A 702 -18.64 10.27 16.36
CA ALA A 702 -17.27 10.32 16.89
C ALA A 702 -16.51 8.97 16.83
N ARG A 703 -17.16 7.85 17.21
CA ARG A 703 -16.52 6.52 17.17
C ARG A 703 -16.11 6.10 15.76
N VAL A 704 -16.88 6.46 14.74
CA VAL A 704 -16.58 6.09 13.34
C VAL A 704 -15.38 6.90 12.85
N VAL A 705 -15.41 8.22 13.06
CA VAL A 705 -14.32 9.14 12.69
C VAL A 705 -13.01 8.78 13.41
N THR A 706 -13.04 8.52 14.71
CA THR A 706 -11.84 8.10 15.46
C THR A 706 -11.26 6.79 14.94
N ALA A 707 -12.09 5.80 14.63
CA ALA A 707 -11.62 4.52 14.10
C ALA A 707 -10.98 4.67 12.72
N ALA A 708 -11.65 5.39 11.82
CA ALA A 708 -11.18 5.69 10.48
C ALA A 708 -9.84 6.44 10.49
N ALA A 709 -9.74 7.49 11.32
CA ALA A 709 -8.49 8.24 11.50
C ALA A 709 -7.34 7.35 11.98
N VAL A 710 -7.55 6.50 13.00
CA VAL A 710 -6.51 5.57 13.47
C VAL A 710 -6.12 4.56 12.38
N ILE A 711 -7.06 4.10 11.55
CA ILE A 711 -6.77 3.23 10.41
C ILE A 711 -5.90 3.95 9.38
N MET A 712 -6.27 5.16 8.94
CA MET A 712 -5.47 5.91 7.95
C MET A 712 -4.09 6.28 8.48
N ILE A 713 -3.99 6.71 9.74
CA ILE A 713 -2.71 6.93 10.44
C ILE A 713 -1.86 5.65 10.41
N SER A 714 -2.46 4.48 10.65
CA SER A 714 -1.73 3.20 10.63
C SER A 714 -1.28 2.79 9.22
N VAL A 715 -2.08 3.06 8.18
CA VAL A 715 -1.72 2.81 6.78
C VAL A 715 -0.56 3.71 6.36
N PHE A 716 -0.67 5.03 6.56
CA PHE A 716 0.40 5.97 6.20
C PHE A 716 1.66 5.77 7.05
N ALA A 717 1.54 5.39 8.33
CA ALA A 717 2.68 5.03 9.15
C ALA A 717 3.42 3.74 8.70
N GLY A 718 2.75 2.82 7.99
CA GLY A 718 3.41 1.65 7.39
C GLY A 718 4.49 2.03 6.37
N PHE A 719 4.26 3.12 5.63
CA PHE A 719 5.20 3.65 4.63
C PHE A 719 6.43 4.37 5.24
N ILE A 720 6.44 4.63 6.56
CA ILE A 720 7.63 5.14 7.27
C ILE A 720 8.76 4.10 7.24
N GLY A 721 8.43 2.81 7.18
CA GLY A 721 9.42 1.73 7.02
C GLY A 721 10.01 1.56 5.62
N SER A 722 9.72 2.47 4.68
CA SER A 722 10.29 2.43 3.33
C SER A 722 11.77 2.81 3.32
N SER A 723 12.54 2.22 2.40
CA SER A 723 13.88 2.66 2.02
C SER A 723 13.85 4.00 1.27
N GLU A 724 12.80 4.28 0.49
CA GLU A 724 12.68 5.51 -0.30
C GLU A 724 12.34 6.71 0.59
N SER A 725 13.26 7.68 0.66
CA SER A 725 13.14 8.87 1.52
C SER A 725 11.87 9.70 1.24
N MET A 726 11.43 9.80 -0.02
CA MET A 726 10.18 10.48 -0.39
C MET A 726 8.95 9.77 0.21
N ILE A 727 8.87 8.44 0.08
CA ILE A 727 7.77 7.64 0.64
C ILE A 727 7.77 7.72 2.17
N LYS A 728 8.95 7.64 2.81
CA LYS A 728 9.11 7.79 4.27
C LYS A 728 8.62 9.15 4.77
N MET A 729 9.02 10.24 4.11
CA MET A 729 8.54 11.60 4.41
C MET A 729 7.04 11.75 4.20
N MET A 730 6.50 11.25 3.08
CA MET A 730 5.07 11.36 2.78
C MET A 730 4.21 10.50 3.72
N GLY A 731 4.62 9.28 4.06
CA GLY A 731 3.93 8.42 5.02
C GLY A 731 3.85 9.06 6.41
N PHE A 732 4.96 9.62 6.91
CA PHE A 732 4.96 10.38 8.16
C PHE A 732 4.09 11.63 8.08
N GLY A 733 4.28 12.46 7.05
CA GLY A 733 3.55 13.71 6.87
C GLY A 733 2.03 13.50 6.77
N LEU A 734 1.59 12.48 6.02
CA LEU A 734 0.19 12.11 5.87
C LEU A 734 -0.41 11.57 7.18
N ALA A 735 0.31 10.70 7.90
CA ALA A 735 -0.12 10.21 9.21
C ALA A 735 -0.32 11.36 10.21
N ILE A 736 0.64 12.29 10.30
CA ILE A 736 0.57 13.45 11.20
C ILE A 736 -0.50 14.46 10.78
N ALA A 737 -0.67 14.71 9.47
CA ALA A 737 -1.72 15.59 8.97
C ALA A 737 -3.13 15.05 9.27
N VAL A 738 -3.35 13.75 9.05
CA VAL A 738 -4.61 13.08 9.42
C VAL A 738 -4.83 13.11 10.93
N PHE A 739 -3.77 12.98 11.75
CA PHE A 739 -3.87 13.12 13.20
C PHE A 739 -4.33 14.53 13.61
N PHE A 740 -3.68 15.59 13.11
CA PHE A 740 -4.05 16.97 13.44
C PHE A 740 -5.45 17.32 12.95
N ASP A 741 -5.81 16.94 11.73
CA ASP A 741 -7.15 17.16 11.21
C ASP A 741 -8.23 16.37 11.99
N ALA A 742 -8.10 15.05 12.09
CA ALA A 742 -9.14 14.22 12.68
C ALA A 742 -9.33 14.45 14.19
N PHE A 743 -8.26 14.72 14.94
CA PHE A 743 -8.34 14.91 16.39
C PHE A 743 -8.36 16.38 16.82
N VAL A 744 -7.52 17.25 16.26
CA VAL A 744 -7.46 18.66 16.70
C VAL A 744 -8.49 19.50 15.96
N VAL A 745 -8.56 19.44 14.63
CA VAL A 745 -9.55 20.23 13.87
C VAL A 745 -10.96 19.70 14.13
N ARG A 746 -11.24 18.42 13.88
CA ARG A 746 -12.63 17.91 13.88
C ARG A 746 -13.20 17.65 15.26
N MET A 747 -12.42 17.15 16.23
CA MET A 747 -12.95 16.88 17.58
C MET A 747 -12.89 18.11 18.50
N ALA A 748 -12.06 19.13 18.21
CA ALA A 748 -11.96 20.33 19.05
C ALA A 748 -12.36 21.63 18.33
N ILE A 749 -11.71 22.01 17.22
CA ILE A 749 -11.95 23.30 16.54
C ILE A 749 -13.36 23.37 15.94
N VAL A 750 -13.80 22.38 15.17
CA VAL A 750 -15.12 22.34 14.50
C VAL A 750 -16.28 22.49 15.49
N PRO A 751 -16.43 21.66 16.55
CA PRO A 751 -17.51 21.83 17.53
C PRO A 751 -17.38 23.13 18.34
N ALA A 752 -16.16 23.64 18.58
CA ALA A 752 -15.98 24.94 19.25
C ALA A 752 -16.48 26.11 18.38
N VAL A 753 -16.07 26.16 17.10
CA VAL A 753 -16.50 27.18 16.14
C VAL A 753 -18.01 27.13 15.91
N LEU A 754 -18.60 25.95 15.73
CA LEU A 754 -20.05 25.80 15.57
C LEU A 754 -20.82 26.21 16.84
N ALA A 755 -20.27 25.94 18.04
CA ALA A 755 -20.85 26.38 19.31
C ALA A 755 -20.72 27.89 19.58
N LEU A 756 -19.82 28.59 18.88
CA LEU A 756 -19.66 30.06 18.91
C LEU A 756 -20.54 30.74 17.86
N LEU A 757 -20.50 30.29 16.60
CA LEU A 757 -21.31 30.82 15.50
C LEU A 757 -22.81 30.55 15.69
N GLY A 758 -23.18 29.44 16.34
CA GLY A 758 -24.56 29.11 16.69
C GLY A 758 -25.46 29.02 15.46
N LYS A 759 -26.42 29.95 15.34
CA LYS A 759 -27.32 30.02 14.17
C LYS A 759 -26.63 30.53 12.90
N ALA A 760 -25.60 31.38 13.03
CA ALA A 760 -24.93 31.99 11.89
C ALA A 760 -24.11 30.99 11.07
N ALA A 761 -23.70 29.86 11.67
CA ALA A 761 -23.00 28.77 10.98
C ALA A 761 -23.77 28.24 9.75
N TRP A 762 -25.10 28.34 9.76
CA TRP A 762 -26.00 27.83 8.72
C TRP A 762 -26.56 28.95 7.82
N TRP A 763 -25.88 30.11 7.76
CA TRP A 763 -26.31 31.25 6.96
C TRP A 763 -25.83 31.18 5.50
N LEU A 764 -26.72 31.58 4.59
CA LEU A 764 -26.48 31.67 3.15
C LEU A 764 -27.29 32.86 2.56
N PRO A 765 -26.74 33.65 1.63
CA PRO A 765 -27.49 34.70 0.94
C PRO A 765 -28.61 34.12 0.06
N LYS A 766 -29.80 34.74 0.07
CA LYS A 766 -30.97 34.28 -0.73
C LYS A 766 -30.73 34.20 -2.24
N TRP A 767 -29.85 35.05 -2.78
CA TRP A 767 -29.48 35.00 -4.21
C TRP A 767 -28.63 33.76 -4.52
N LEU A 768 -27.76 33.37 -3.59
CA LEU A 768 -26.84 32.25 -3.72
C LEU A 768 -27.56 30.91 -3.45
N ASP A 769 -28.47 30.87 -2.49
CA ASP A 769 -29.36 29.72 -2.22
C ASP A 769 -30.26 29.35 -3.42
N ARG A 770 -30.63 30.36 -4.24
CA ARG A 770 -31.35 30.19 -5.51
C ARG A 770 -30.43 29.76 -6.67
N ALA A 771 -29.15 30.15 -6.66
CA ALA A 771 -28.18 29.79 -7.70
C ALA A 771 -27.57 28.40 -7.50
N LEU A 772 -27.41 27.96 -6.25
CA LEU A 772 -26.81 26.66 -5.92
C LEU A 772 -27.78 25.51 -6.21
N PRO A 773 -27.33 24.42 -6.87
CA PRO A 773 -28.16 23.24 -7.11
C PRO A 773 -28.54 22.55 -5.79
N ASN A 774 -29.69 21.88 -5.76
CA ASN A 774 -30.11 21.10 -4.59
C ASN A 774 -29.64 19.64 -4.72
N VAL A 775 -28.48 19.33 -4.13
CA VAL A 775 -27.95 17.96 -4.13
C VAL A 775 -28.34 17.27 -2.84
N ASP A 776 -29.39 16.44 -2.88
CA ASP A 776 -29.77 15.60 -1.74
C ASP A 776 -28.64 14.60 -1.39
N VAL A 777 -27.92 14.91 -0.29
CA VAL A 777 -26.85 14.12 0.35
C VAL A 777 -27.37 13.41 1.62
N GLU A 778 -28.25 14.08 2.37
CA GLU A 778 -28.79 13.61 3.66
C GLU A 778 -29.86 12.50 3.49
N GLY A 779 -30.41 12.35 2.27
CA GLY A 779 -31.38 11.33 1.90
C GLY A 779 -32.83 11.75 2.18
N GLU A 780 -33.13 13.05 2.13
CA GLU A 780 -34.49 13.57 2.37
C GLU A 780 -35.49 13.02 1.34
N GLY A 781 -35.10 12.89 0.08
CA GLY A 781 -35.94 12.29 -0.96
C GLY A 781 -36.29 10.82 -0.69
N LEU A 782 -35.40 10.08 -0.01
CA LEU A 782 -35.66 8.70 0.41
C LEU A 782 -36.65 8.62 1.59
N ARG A 783 -36.78 9.68 2.40
CA ARG A 783 -37.82 9.79 3.44
C ARG A 783 -39.17 10.13 2.80
N ALA A 784 -39.21 11.14 1.92
CA ALA A 784 -40.43 11.55 1.23
C ALA A 784 -41.07 10.41 0.42
N HIS A 785 -40.27 9.64 -0.34
CA HIS A 785 -40.78 8.45 -1.05
C HIS A 785 -41.31 7.37 -0.08
N ALA A 786 -40.64 7.13 1.04
CA ALA A 786 -41.07 6.13 2.02
C ALA A 786 -42.36 6.55 2.76
N GLU A 787 -42.57 7.84 3.01
CA GLU A 787 -43.83 8.34 3.56
C GLU A 787 -44.98 8.25 2.56
N ASN A 788 -44.75 8.59 1.29
CA ASN A 788 -45.79 8.48 0.26
C ASN A 788 -46.19 7.02 0.03
N GLN A 789 -45.24 6.09 -0.09
CA GLN A 789 -45.54 4.65 -0.15
C GLN A 789 -46.30 4.14 1.09
N ARG A 790 -46.06 4.73 2.27
CA ARG A 790 -46.77 4.38 3.50
C ARG A 790 -48.18 4.97 3.56
N LYS A 791 -48.42 6.14 2.96
CA LYS A 791 -49.75 6.73 2.76
C LYS A 791 -50.55 5.91 1.74
N GLU A 792 -49.96 5.60 0.59
CA GLU A 792 -50.51 4.73 -0.46
C GLU A 792 -50.88 3.33 0.10
N SER A 793 -49.97 2.70 0.85
CA SER A 793 -50.23 1.39 1.47
C SER A 793 -51.26 1.41 2.61
N ASN A 794 -51.50 2.57 3.25
CA ASN A 794 -52.59 2.70 4.22
C ASN A 794 -53.93 2.91 3.51
N GLN A 795 -53.99 3.80 2.52
CA GLN A 795 -55.19 4.04 1.71
C GLN A 795 -55.66 2.78 0.99
N GLY A 796 -54.74 1.95 0.48
CA GLY A 796 -55.07 0.64 -0.09
C GLY A 796 -55.79 -0.27 0.92
N LYS A 797 -55.35 -0.29 2.18
CA LYS A 797 -55.97 -1.10 3.26
C LYS A 797 -57.27 -0.52 3.76
N GLU A 798 -57.41 0.79 3.83
CA GLU A 798 -58.67 1.46 4.15
C GLU A 798 -59.74 1.17 3.07
N SER A 799 -59.33 1.14 1.79
CA SER A 799 -60.19 0.68 0.70
C SER A 799 -60.55 -0.81 0.82
N GLU A 800 -59.58 -1.67 1.18
CA GLU A 800 -59.76 -3.12 1.31
C GLU A 800 -60.74 -3.47 2.45
N ILE A 801 -60.63 -2.79 3.60
CA ILE A 801 -61.58 -2.87 4.71
C ILE A 801 -62.97 -2.38 4.29
N SER A 802 -63.03 -1.24 3.59
CA SER A 802 -64.29 -0.67 3.10
C SER A 802 -65.02 -1.54 2.06
N SER A 803 -64.31 -2.41 1.32
CA SER A 803 -64.95 -3.45 0.51
C SER A 803 -65.57 -4.55 1.37
N VAL A 804 -64.88 -5.02 2.40
CA VAL A 804 -65.37 -6.11 3.27
C VAL A 804 -66.59 -5.68 4.09
N GLU A 805 -66.61 -4.45 4.62
CA GLU A 805 -67.80 -3.93 5.33
C GLU A 805 -69.03 -3.87 4.42
N ARG A 806 -68.86 -3.46 3.15
CA ARG A 806 -69.93 -3.42 2.12
C ARG A 806 -70.31 -4.79 1.53
N GLU A 807 -69.65 -5.85 1.96
CA GLU A 807 -69.99 -7.24 1.65
C GLU A 807 -70.75 -7.87 2.83
N VAL A 808 -70.35 -7.58 4.07
CA VAL A 808 -71.09 -7.95 5.30
C VAL A 808 -72.46 -7.25 5.39
N GLU A 809 -72.59 -5.99 4.93
CA GLU A 809 -73.88 -5.29 4.86
C GLU A 809 -74.91 -5.94 3.90
N ARG A 810 -74.51 -6.86 3.02
CA ARG A 810 -75.41 -7.48 2.03
C ARG A 810 -76.08 -8.78 2.47
N GLU A 811 -75.71 -9.34 3.62
CA GLU A 811 -76.29 -10.59 4.12
C GLU A 811 -77.56 -10.41 4.99
N GLN A 812 -78.17 -9.22 5.02
CA GLN A 812 -79.29 -8.89 5.92
C GLN A 812 -80.58 -8.38 5.22
N GLU A 813 -81.06 -9.04 4.16
CA GLU A 813 -82.46 -8.93 3.72
C GLU A 813 -83.06 -10.31 3.29
N PRO A 814 -84.38 -10.56 3.49
CA PRO A 814 -84.97 -11.90 3.38
C PRO A 814 -85.49 -12.28 1.98
N GLN A 815 -85.45 -13.58 1.67
CA GLN A 815 -85.96 -14.16 0.41
C GLN A 815 -87.48 -14.38 0.39
N PRO A 816 -88.10 -14.36 -0.80
CA PRO A 816 -89.27 -15.18 -1.12
C PRO A 816 -89.03 -16.17 -2.30
N GLU A 817 -89.04 -17.45 -1.92
CA GLU A 817 -89.50 -18.69 -2.59
C GLU A 817 -89.85 -18.80 -4.11
N ARG A 818 -89.23 -19.81 -4.76
CA ARG A 818 -89.80 -20.88 -5.66
C ARG A 818 -90.42 -20.43 -7.01
N GLU A 819 -90.53 -21.25 -8.08
CA GLU A 819 -90.62 -22.72 -8.32
C GLU A 819 -89.67 -23.16 -9.48
N ARG A 820 -88.92 -24.27 -9.43
CA ARG A 820 -89.21 -25.72 -9.62
C ARG A 820 -89.53 -26.21 -11.05
N GLU A 821 -88.60 -26.98 -11.62
CA GLU A 821 -88.83 -28.14 -12.51
C GLU A 821 -87.77 -29.25 -12.20
N PRO A 822 -87.96 -30.52 -12.65
CA PRO A 822 -87.60 -31.68 -11.80
C PRO A 822 -86.30 -32.46 -12.11
N GLN A 823 -85.99 -33.38 -11.20
CA GLN A 823 -84.78 -34.22 -11.08
C GLN A 823 -84.77 -35.45 -12.01
N ARG A 824 -83.57 -36.00 -12.28
CA ARG A 824 -83.28 -37.45 -12.12
C ARG A 824 -81.77 -37.77 -12.03
N GLU A 825 -81.44 -38.64 -11.07
CA GLU A 825 -80.15 -39.29 -10.76
C GLU A 825 -80.17 -40.78 -11.24
N PRO A 826 -79.25 -41.74 -10.89
CA PRO A 826 -78.03 -41.70 -10.03
C PRO A 826 -76.75 -42.47 -10.50
N VAL A 827 -75.54 -42.04 -10.02
CA VAL A 827 -74.35 -42.85 -9.52
C VAL A 827 -73.68 -43.85 -10.53
N LEU A 828 -72.49 -44.49 -10.47
CA LEU A 828 -71.30 -44.72 -9.58
C LEU A 828 -70.08 -43.82 -9.96
N VAL A 829 -68.91 -43.71 -9.30
CA VAL A 829 -67.91 -44.57 -8.54
C VAL A 829 -67.01 -45.42 -9.46
N GLY A 830 -65.66 -45.44 -9.35
CA GLY A 830 -64.64 -44.78 -8.49
C GLY A 830 -63.23 -45.08 -9.07
N ALA A 831 -62.05 -45.04 -8.42
CA ALA A 831 -61.45 -44.51 -7.17
C ALA A 831 -59.90 -44.73 -7.28
N GLY A 832 -58.94 -44.25 -6.46
CA GLY A 832 -58.90 -43.36 -5.29
C GLY A 832 -57.52 -43.42 -4.56
N ALA A 833 -57.22 -42.42 -3.69
CA ALA A 833 -56.17 -42.38 -2.62
C ALA A 833 -54.67 -42.66 -2.95
N LEU A 834 -53.67 -42.39 -2.08
CA LEU A 834 -53.21 -41.23 -1.26
C LEU A 834 -52.11 -41.71 -0.27
N ARG A 835 -51.11 -40.85 -0.01
CA ARG A 835 -50.21 -40.75 1.19
C ARG A 835 -48.94 -41.62 1.38
N GLN A 836 -47.90 -40.91 1.89
CA GLN A 836 -46.80 -41.33 2.81
C GLN A 836 -45.65 -42.22 2.26
N ARG A 837 -44.38 -42.17 2.74
CA ARG A 837 -43.59 -41.21 3.58
C ARG A 837 -42.08 -41.61 3.58
N THR A 838 -41.17 -40.66 3.88
CA THR A 838 -39.82 -40.83 4.50
C THR A 838 -38.60 -41.41 3.71
N GLN A 839 -37.54 -40.57 3.62
CA GLN A 839 -36.13 -40.79 4.05
C GLN A 839 -35.07 -41.64 3.26
N THR A 840 -33.95 -40.95 2.95
CA THR A 840 -32.52 -41.39 2.89
C THR A 840 -31.93 -42.13 1.67
N GLU A 841 -30.58 -42.10 1.62
CA GLU A 841 -29.59 -42.50 0.57
C GLU A 841 -29.27 -44.04 0.62
N PRO A 842 -28.31 -44.68 -0.12
CA PRO A 842 -27.22 -44.13 -0.97
C PRO A 842 -26.76 -44.93 -2.25
N THR A 843 -25.78 -44.34 -2.97
CA THR A 843 -24.63 -44.92 -3.75
C THR A 843 -24.72 -46.16 -4.68
N ALA A 844 -24.21 -45.93 -5.91
CA ALA A 844 -23.20 -46.71 -6.68
C ALA A 844 -23.48 -48.11 -7.30
N ALA A 845 -23.17 -48.25 -8.61
CA ALA A 845 -22.14 -49.16 -9.18
C ALA A 845 -22.17 -49.20 -10.73
N TYR A 846 -21.02 -49.44 -11.38
CA TYR A 846 -20.90 -49.75 -12.83
C TYR A 846 -20.44 -51.21 -13.03
N ALA A 847 -20.83 -51.84 -14.13
CA ALA A 847 -20.29 -53.13 -14.60
C ALA A 847 -20.29 -53.21 -16.15
N TYR A 848 -19.47 -54.10 -16.72
CA TYR A 848 -19.04 -54.09 -18.12
C TYR A 848 -19.71 -55.19 -18.99
N THR A 849 -19.94 -54.91 -20.28
CA THR A 849 -19.93 -55.81 -21.48
C THR A 849 -20.42 -54.99 -22.70
N GLY A 850 -20.06 -55.26 -23.96
CA GLY A 850 -19.17 -56.27 -24.56
C GLY A 850 -18.77 -55.87 -25.99
N ARG A 851 -17.91 -56.65 -26.66
CA ARG A 851 -17.27 -56.33 -27.97
C ARG A 851 -18.13 -56.76 -29.18
N GLY A 852 -18.07 -56.02 -30.29
CA GLY A 852 -18.57 -56.46 -31.61
C GLY A 852 -18.12 -55.53 -32.75
N ASP A 853 -17.68 -56.09 -33.87
CA ASP A 853 -17.10 -55.37 -35.02
C ASP A 853 -18.12 -55.09 -36.14
N ALA A 854 -17.96 -53.97 -36.84
CA ALA A 854 -18.60 -53.70 -38.14
C ALA A 854 -17.81 -52.67 -38.97
N THR A 855 -17.59 -52.94 -40.26
CA THR A 855 -16.99 -52.02 -41.24
C THR A 855 -18.06 -51.14 -41.93
N PRO A 856 -17.68 -50.00 -42.56
CA PRO A 856 -18.57 -48.85 -42.70
C PRO A 856 -19.39 -48.78 -44.01
N ALA A 857 -20.48 -48.03 -43.96
CA ALA A 857 -21.22 -47.55 -45.13
C ALA A 857 -21.63 -46.06 -44.98
N THR A 858 -20.94 -45.20 -45.75
CA THR A 858 -21.39 -43.93 -46.37
C THR A 858 -22.57 -43.13 -45.77
N GLY A 859 -22.36 -41.82 -45.53
CA GLY A 859 -23.42 -40.82 -45.76
C GLY A 859 -23.50 -39.60 -44.83
N GLY A 860 -22.88 -39.62 -43.65
CA GLY A 860 -22.91 -38.50 -42.72
C GLY A 860 -21.68 -37.58 -42.82
N PRO A 861 -21.80 -36.28 -42.49
CA PRO A 861 -20.64 -35.41 -42.29
C PRO A 861 -19.74 -35.98 -41.18
N ALA A 862 -18.43 -35.85 -41.36
CA ALA A 862 -17.43 -36.43 -40.48
C ALA A 862 -16.21 -35.53 -40.38
N ILE A 863 -15.54 -35.56 -39.22
CA ILE A 863 -14.24 -34.94 -39.01
C ILE A 863 -13.17 -36.00 -39.24
N GLY A 864 -12.24 -35.75 -40.15
CA GLY A 864 -11.03 -36.55 -40.34
C GLY A 864 -9.78 -35.72 -40.05
N GLY A 865 -8.63 -36.36 -39.90
CA GLY A 865 -7.37 -35.66 -39.73
C GLY A 865 -6.26 -36.54 -39.19
N GLN A 866 -5.16 -35.91 -38.79
CA GLN A 866 -4.01 -36.53 -38.17
C GLN A 866 -3.66 -35.85 -36.84
N VAL A 867 -3.46 -36.64 -35.78
CA VAL A 867 -2.86 -36.19 -34.54
C VAL A 867 -1.34 -36.26 -34.69
N ARG A 868 -0.64 -35.16 -34.39
CA ARG A 868 0.82 -35.05 -34.45
C ARG A 868 1.39 -34.54 -33.13
N GLY A 869 2.60 -34.98 -32.79
CA GLY A 869 3.38 -34.40 -31.69
C GLY A 869 4.07 -33.12 -32.15
N ALA A 870 4.70 -32.38 -31.23
CA ALA A 870 5.46 -31.17 -31.53
C ALA A 870 6.53 -31.35 -32.64
N GLU A 871 7.13 -32.55 -32.74
CA GLU A 871 8.11 -32.92 -33.79
C GLU A 871 7.47 -33.28 -35.15
N GLY A 872 6.15 -33.15 -35.30
CA GLY A 872 5.41 -33.45 -36.54
C GLY A 872 5.16 -34.94 -36.79
N THR A 873 5.66 -35.84 -35.93
CA THR A 873 5.42 -37.29 -35.98
C THR A 873 3.97 -37.62 -35.59
N GLY A 874 3.38 -38.67 -36.17
CA GLY A 874 1.99 -39.05 -35.93
C GLY A 874 1.79 -39.77 -34.58
N VAL A 875 0.89 -39.26 -33.73
CA VAL A 875 0.65 -39.81 -32.38
C VAL A 875 -0.39 -40.92 -32.44
N GLY A 876 0.08 -42.16 -32.61
CA GLY A 876 -0.78 -43.34 -32.57
C GLY A 876 -1.36 -43.62 -31.19
N GLY A 877 -2.61 -44.09 -31.14
CA GLY A 877 -3.30 -44.38 -29.87
C GLY A 877 -3.94 -43.17 -29.19
N ALA A 878 -3.74 -41.95 -29.70
CA ALA A 878 -4.42 -40.75 -29.19
C ALA A 878 -5.95 -40.95 -29.22
N THR A 879 -6.61 -40.76 -28.08
CA THR A 879 -8.07 -40.68 -28.00
C THR A 879 -8.53 -39.34 -28.58
N LEU A 880 -9.56 -39.36 -29.42
CA LEU A 880 -10.30 -38.14 -29.75
C LEU A 880 -11.78 -38.28 -29.35
N THR A 881 -12.31 -37.28 -28.66
CA THR A 881 -13.68 -37.23 -28.14
C THR A 881 -14.38 -35.99 -28.67
N LEU A 882 -15.55 -36.15 -29.29
CA LEU A 882 -16.37 -35.05 -29.78
C LEU A 882 -17.50 -34.77 -28.79
N ILE A 883 -17.66 -33.51 -28.39
CA ILE A 883 -18.71 -33.04 -27.49
C ILE A 883 -19.50 -31.88 -28.13
N SER A 884 -20.76 -31.70 -27.70
CA SER A 884 -21.53 -30.51 -28.03
C SER A 884 -21.02 -29.29 -27.25
N LEU A 885 -21.34 -28.07 -27.73
CA LEU A 885 -21.16 -26.83 -26.96
C LEU A 885 -21.92 -26.81 -25.62
N THR A 886 -22.84 -27.76 -25.40
CA THR A 886 -23.54 -27.99 -24.12
C THR A 886 -22.89 -29.05 -23.23
N GLY A 887 -21.67 -29.50 -23.55
CA GLY A 887 -20.88 -30.44 -22.75
C GLY A 887 -21.30 -31.91 -22.87
N ARG A 888 -22.23 -32.27 -23.77
CA ARG A 888 -22.65 -33.66 -23.96
C ARG A 888 -21.74 -34.35 -24.96
N GLN A 889 -21.14 -35.49 -24.59
CA GLN A 889 -20.40 -36.32 -25.53
C GLN A 889 -21.30 -36.83 -26.68
N LEU A 890 -20.78 -36.76 -27.90
CA LEU A 890 -21.46 -37.13 -29.15
C LEU A 890 -20.76 -38.30 -29.86
N GLY A 891 -19.43 -38.41 -29.72
CA GLY A 891 -18.64 -39.49 -30.31
C GLY A 891 -17.27 -39.62 -29.64
N ARG A 892 -16.59 -40.75 -29.85
CA ARG A 892 -15.19 -40.97 -29.47
C ARG A 892 -14.55 -41.95 -30.45
N THR A 893 -13.30 -41.72 -30.81
CA THR A 893 -12.47 -42.56 -31.68
C THR A 893 -11.04 -42.61 -31.14
N VAL A 894 -10.18 -43.42 -31.77
CA VAL A 894 -8.76 -43.52 -31.45
C VAL A 894 -7.94 -43.40 -32.73
N ALA A 895 -6.87 -42.60 -32.70
CA ALA A 895 -5.94 -42.43 -33.80
C ALA A 895 -5.20 -43.74 -34.12
N ARG A 896 -5.08 -44.05 -35.41
CA ARG A 896 -4.28 -45.16 -35.94
C ARG A 896 -2.78 -44.94 -35.67
N SER A 897 -1.96 -45.96 -35.88
CA SER A 897 -0.49 -45.87 -35.67
C SER A 897 0.23 -44.81 -36.52
N ASP A 898 -0.38 -44.30 -37.58
CA ASP A 898 0.10 -43.15 -38.36
C ASP A 898 -0.43 -41.80 -37.86
N GLY A 899 -1.09 -41.77 -36.69
CA GLY A 899 -1.77 -40.61 -36.12
C GLY A 899 -3.13 -40.30 -36.75
N ARG A 900 -3.55 -40.98 -37.83
CA ARG A 900 -4.80 -40.62 -38.53
C ARG A 900 -6.06 -41.09 -37.80
N TYR A 901 -7.08 -40.23 -37.82
CA TYR A 901 -8.39 -40.51 -37.22
C TYR A 901 -9.54 -40.13 -38.18
N SER A 902 -10.73 -40.66 -37.87
CA SER A 902 -11.99 -40.17 -38.40
C SER A 902 -13.11 -40.41 -37.39
N LEU A 903 -14.05 -39.46 -37.31
CA LEU A 903 -15.15 -39.44 -36.35
C LEU A 903 -16.39 -38.79 -37.00
N ALA A 904 -17.49 -39.53 -37.08
CA ALA A 904 -18.75 -39.04 -37.66
C ALA A 904 -19.47 -38.04 -36.73
N THR A 905 -20.09 -37.00 -37.29
CA THR A 905 -20.89 -36.03 -36.51
C THR A 905 -22.39 -36.31 -36.63
N PRO A 906 -23.23 -35.88 -35.66
CA PRO A 906 -24.68 -36.05 -35.73
C PRO A 906 -25.40 -35.18 -36.78
N GLY A 907 -24.67 -34.35 -37.52
CA GLY A 907 -25.20 -33.34 -38.45
C GLY A 907 -24.21 -32.18 -38.64
N SER A 908 -24.68 -31.11 -39.28
CA SER A 908 -23.96 -29.85 -39.39
C SER A 908 -24.10 -29.02 -38.11
N GLY A 909 -23.05 -28.26 -37.76
CA GLY A 909 -23.00 -27.47 -36.53
C GLY A 909 -21.60 -27.29 -35.97
N SER A 910 -21.50 -26.62 -34.82
CA SER A 910 -20.24 -26.41 -34.10
C SER A 910 -20.09 -27.41 -32.95
N TYR A 911 -18.94 -28.07 -32.89
CA TYR A 911 -18.61 -29.11 -31.91
C TYR A 911 -17.24 -28.82 -31.30
N VAL A 912 -16.97 -29.36 -30.10
CA VAL A 912 -15.61 -29.34 -29.52
C VAL A 912 -15.01 -30.73 -29.67
N LEU A 913 -13.86 -30.79 -30.33
CA LEU A 913 -13.03 -31.98 -30.49
C LEU A 913 -11.89 -31.93 -29.48
N ILE A 914 -11.85 -32.90 -28.57
CA ILE A 914 -10.80 -33.02 -27.55
C ILE A 914 -9.93 -34.23 -27.90
N ALA A 915 -8.63 -34.00 -28.13
CA ALA A 915 -7.64 -35.05 -28.33
C ALA A 915 -6.76 -35.21 -27.08
N ALA A 916 -6.43 -36.44 -26.70
CA ALA A 916 -5.56 -36.74 -25.57
C ALA A 916 -4.74 -38.01 -25.84
N ALA A 917 -3.46 -37.99 -25.46
CA ALA A 917 -2.55 -39.13 -25.52
C ALA A 917 -1.65 -39.13 -24.27
N ASP A 918 -1.16 -40.30 -23.86
CA ASP A 918 -0.26 -40.38 -22.72
C ASP A 918 1.06 -39.63 -23.01
N GLY A 919 1.60 -38.93 -21.99
CA GLY A 919 2.79 -38.09 -22.12
C GLY A 919 2.59 -36.77 -22.88
N HIS A 920 1.34 -36.40 -23.20
CA HIS A 920 1.00 -35.19 -23.94
C HIS A 920 -0.15 -34.40 -23.29
N GLU A 921 -0.15 -33.09 -23.47
CA GLU A 921 -1.23 -32.22 -23.01
C GLU A 921 -2.53 -32.47 -23.82
N PRO A 922 -3.71 -32.65 -23.18
CA PRO A 922 -4.99 -32.77 -23.89
C PRO A 922 -5.41 -31.46 -24.56
N GLN A 923 -5.53 -31.46 -25.89
CA GLN A 923 -5.90 -30.28 -26.67
C GLN A 923 -7.37 -30.30 -27.11
N ALA A 924 -8.05 -29.14 -27.00
CA ALA A 924 -9.48 -28.99 -27.23
C ALA A 924 -9.79 -27.88 -28.26
N ALA A 925 -10.22 -28.27 -29.46
CA ALA A 925 -10.50 -27.37 -30.56
C ALA A 925 -12.01 -27.27 -30.86
N THR A 926 -12.51 -26.08 -31.21
CA THR A 926 -13.87 -25.95 -31.75
C THR A 926 -13.84 -26.15 -33.28
N VAL A 927 -14.52 -27.20 -33.76
CA VAL A 927 -14.62 -27.54 -35.17
C VAL A 927 -16.04 -27.26 -35.65
N VAL A 928 -16.16 -26.48 -36.74
CA VAL A 928 -17.43 -26.22 -37.42
C VAL A 928 -17.56 -27.20 -38.58
N VAL A 929 -18.68 -27.91 -38.65
CA VAL A 929 -18.92 -28.97 -39.63
C VAL A 929 -20.14 -28.61 -40.48
N GLY A 930 -19.97 -28.67 -41.80
CA GLY A 930 -21.03 -28.42 -42.78
C GLY A 930 -21.76 -29.70 -43.18
N GLU A 931 -22.24 -29.74 -44.43
CA GLU A 931 -22.77 -30.98 -45.04
C GLU A 931 -21.64 -31.85 -45.63
N GLU A 932 -20.49 -31.25 -45.95
CA GLU A 932 -19.28 -31.96 -46.39
C GLU A 932 -18.38 -32.38 -45.20
N PRO A 933 -17.59 -33.46 -45.33
CA PRO A 933 -16.58 -33.84 -44.35
C PRO A 933 -15.48 -32.77 -44.17
N VAL A 934 -15.02 -32.58 -42.94
CA VAL A 934 -14.02 -31.57 -42.57
C VAL A 934 -12.70 -32.24 -42.17
N THR A 935 -11.59 -31.77 -42.73
CA THR A 935 -10.24 -32.17 -42.30
C THR A 935 -9.72 -31.22 -41.23
N TYR A 936 -9.28 -31.76 -40.08
CA TYR A 936 -8.72 -31.00 -38.97
C TYR A 936 -7.57 -31.79 -38.31
N ASP A 937 -6.32 -31.37 -38.55
CA ASP A 937 -5.14 -31.94 -37.89
C ASP A 937 -5.02 -31.36 -36.47
N VAL A 938 -4.56 -32.16 -35.51
CA VAL A 938 -4.41 -31.77 -34.10
C VAL A 938 -2.95 -31.91 -33.68
N LEU A 939 -2.36 -30.84 -33.17
CA LEU A 939 -1.03 -30.87 -32.56
C LEU A 939 -1.17 -31.14 -31.06
N LEU A 940 -0.37 -32.05 -30.51
CA LEU A 940 -0.26 -32.32 -29.09
C LEU A 940 1.14 -31.95 -28.58
N SER A 941 1.19 -31.10 -27.56
CA SER A 941 2.43 -30.74 -26.84
C SER A 941 2.87 -31.89 -25.94
N GLY A 942 4.17 -32.20 -25.90
CA GLY A 942 4.72 -33.19 -24.97
C GLY A 942 4.94 -32.60 -23.57
N THR A 943 4.86 -33.42 -22.52
CA THR A 943 5.11 -32.98 -21.14
C THR A 943 6.59 -33.15 -20.76
N SER A 944 7.32 -32.04 -20.59
CA SER A 944 8.63 -31.99 -19.95
C SER A 944 8.52 -31.91 -18.42
N GLY A 945 9.51 -32.42 -17.69
CA GLY A 945 9.50 -32.41 -16.22
C GLY A 945 10.81 -32.86 -15.56
N LEU A 946 10.79 -32.89 -14.23
CA LEU A 946 11.92 -33.23 -13.36
C LEU A 946 11.46 -34.23 -12.30
N ALA A 947 12.26 -35.25 -12.01
CA ALA A 947 12.02 -36.17 -10.88
C ALA A 947 13.33 -36.57 -10.20
N GLY A 948 13.28 -36.99 -8.95
CA GLY A 948 14.51 -37.25 -8.21
C GLY A 948 14.29 -37.79 -6.81
N THR A 949 15.40 -38.00 -6.10
CA THR A 949 15.39 -38.31 -4.67
C THR A 949 16.23 -37.30 -3.88
N VAL A 950 15.76 -36.96 -2.69
CA VAL A 950 16.50 -36.19 -1.68
C VAL A 950 16.97 -37.16 -0.62
N THR A 951 18.29 -37.30 -0.46
CA THR A 951 18.89 -38.12 0.61
C THR A 951 19.78 -37.27 1.51
N ASP A 952 20.02 -37.79 2.70
CA ASP A 952 21.09 -37.34 3.57
C ASP A 952 22.46 -37.60 2.92
N ALA A 953 23.43 -36.71 3.15
CA ALA A 953 24.78 -36.82 2.61
C ALA A 953 25.72 -37.66 3.49
N ASP A 954 25.40 -37.78 4.78
CA ASP A 954 26.25 -38.31 5.86
C ASP A 954 25.84 -39.76 6.22
N ASP A 955 24.54 -40.07 6.26
CA ASP A 955 24.01 -41.43 6.49
C ASP A 955 23.34 -42.09 5.27
N GLY A 956 23.03 -41.31 4.23
CA GLY A 956 22.45 -41.79 2.96
C GLY A 956 20.96 -42.11 2.98
N TRP A 957 20.24 -41.88 4.09
CA TRP A 957 18.81 -42.17 4.18
C TRP A 957 17.95 -41.14 3.43
N PRO A 958 16.76 -41.52 2.94
CA PRO A 958 15.83 -40.60 2.30
C PRO A 958 15.31 -39.53 3.25
N VAL A 959 15.25 -38.28 2.78
CA VAL A 959 14.73 -37.14 3.55
C VAL A 959 13.26 -36.93 3.22
N GLU A 960 12.36 -37.32 4.12
CA GLU A 960 10.92 -37.04 3.98
C GLU A 960 10.60 -35.56 4.24
N GLY A 961 9.71 -34.98 3.43
CA GLY A 961 9.15 -33.65 3.67
C GLY A 961 10.09 -32.47 3.39
N ALA A 962 11.25 -32.70 2.78
CA ALA A 962 12.08 -31.64 2.20
C ALA A 962 11.26 -30.83 1.19
N MET A 963 11.47 -29.52 1.17
CA MET A 963 10.92 -28.61 0.17
C MET A 963 11.86 -28.59 -1.04
N ILE A 964 11.34 -28.89 -2.23
CA ILE A 964 12.03 -28.71 -3.51
C ILE A 964 11.37 -27.53 -4.22
N ILE A 965 12.13 -26.48 -4.48
CA ILE A 965 11.71 -25.28 -5.20
C ILE A 965 12.47 -25.27 -6.53
N VAL A 966 11.77 -25.10 -7.65
CA VAL A 966 12.37 -24.99 -8.99
C VAL A 966 12.19 -23.56 -9.47
N THR A 967 13.29 -22.90 -9.84
CA THR A 967 13.30 -21.53 -10.37
C THR A 967 13.89 -21.46 -11.78
N ASP A 968 13.54 -20.41 -12.51
CA ASP A 968 14.22 -20.05 -13.77
C ASP A 968 15.56 -19.32 -13.51
N VAL A 969 16.21 -18.86 -14.59
CA VAL A 969 17.46 -18.08 -14.55
C VAL A 969 17.31 -16.66 -13.96
N ARG A 970 16.09 -16.18 -13.72
CA ARG A 970 15.77 -14.89 -13.08
C ARG A 970 15.37 -15.03 -11.62
N GLY A 971 15.31 -16.27 -11.11
CA GLY A 971 14.85 -16.60 -9.76
C GLY A 971 13.33 -16.70 -9.61
N GLU A 972 12.55 -16.67 -10.70
CA GLU A 972 11.09 -16.84 -10.61
C GLU A 972 10.75 -18.29 -10.26
N VAL A 973 9.90 -18.50 -9.24
CA VAL A 973 9.51 -19.84 -8.76
C VAL A 973 8.50 -20.48 -9.69
N LEU A 974 9.00 -21.36 -10.57
CA LEU A 974 8.20 -22.15 -11.51
C LEU A 974 7.41 -23.25 -10.82
N SER A 975 7.96 -23.85 -9.77
CA SER A 975 7.26 -24.90 -9.00
C SER A 975 7.78 -25.05 -7.58
N THR A 976 6.98 -25.68 -6.72
CA THR A 976 7.37 -26.06 -5.36
C THR A 976 6.65 -27.34 -4.95
N VAL A 977 7.41 -28.38 -4.61
CA VAL A 977 6.90 -29.70 -4.19
C VAL A 977 7.60 -30.16 -2.91
N LYS A 978 7.14 -31.28 -2.34
CA LYS A 978 7.80 -31.95 -1.22
C LYS A 978 8.24 -33.36 -1.58
N SER A 979 9.33 -33.82 -0.96
CA SER A 979 9.72 -35.23 -1.01
C SER A 979 8.79 -36.12 -0.18
N ASP A 980 8.56 -37.34 -0.65
CA ASP A 980 7.78 -38.37 0.06
C ASP A 980 8.60 -39.12 1.12
N ALA A 981 7.99 -40.12 1.77
CA ALA A 981 8.64 -41.00 2.76
C ALA A 981 9.80 -41.88 2.22
N LYS A 982 10.12 -41.76 0.93
CA LYS A 982 11.31 -42.36 0.27
C LYS A 982 12.24 -41.29 -0.29
N GLY A 983 12.06 -40.03 0.11
CA GLY A 983 12.83 -38.89 -0.38
C GLY A 983 12.46 -38.50 -1.83
N ALA A 984 11.52 -39.18 -2.47
CA ALA A 984 11.25 -39.01 -3.89
C ALA A 984 10.37 -37.77 -4.15
N PHE A 985 10.68 -37.04 -5.21
CA PHE A 985 9.91 -35.90 -5.69
C PHE A 985 9.71 -35.96 -7.22
N SER A 986 8.65 -35.33 -7.70
CA SER A 986 8.45 -35.08 -9.13
C SER A 986 7.73 -33.76 -9.38
N VAL A 987 8.10 -33.12 -10.49
CA VAL A 987 7.57 -31.86 -11.00
C VAL A 987 7.28 -32.07 -12.48
N ALA A 988 6.07 -31.75 -12.92
CA ALA A 988 5.67 -31.76 -14.33
C ALA A 988 5.62 -30.34 -14.88
N GLU A 989 5.45 -30.22 -16.20
CA GLU A 989 5.14 -28.95 -16.89
C GLU A 989 6.25 -27.88 -16.76
N LEU A 990 7.52 -28.31 -16.66
CA LEU A 990 8.67 -27.41 -16.65
C LEU A 990 9.07 -26.97 -18.07
N PRO A 991 9.40 -25.69 -18.29
CA PRO A 991 9.90 -25.21 -19.57
C PRO A 991 11.27 -25.82 -19.90
N ALA A 992 11.59 -25.91 -21.19
CA ALA A 992 12.91 -26.34 -21.66
C ALA A 992 13.93 -25.22 -21.49
N GLY A 993 15.12 -25.55 -20.96
CA GLY A 993 16.18 -24.58 -20.65
C GLY A 993 16.91 -24.91 -19.35
N ASP A 994 17.75 -23.98 -18.90
CA ASP A 994 18.50 -24.10 -17.65
C ASP A 994 17.68 -23.56 -16.48
N LEU A 995 17.48 -24.39 -15.45
CA LEU A 995 16.72 -24.09 -14.24
C LEU A 995 17.60 -24.30 -13.01
N THR A 996 17.21 -23.72 -11.86
CA THR A 996 17.85 -24.01 -10.57
C THR A 996 16.87 -24.73 -9.64
N VAL A 997 17.36 -25.75 -8.93
CA VAL A 997 16.58 -26.56 -7.99
C VAL A 997 17.13 -26.36 -6.60
N ALA A 998 16.43 -25.57 -5.79
CA ALA A 998 16.76 -25.34 -4.38
C ALA A 998 16.01 -26.34 -3.49
N VAL A 999 16.75 -27.10 -2.68
CA VAL A 999 16.20 -28.10 -1.76
C VAL A 999 16.54 -27.73 -0.32
N ASN A 1000 15.53 -27.72 0.55
CA ASN A 1000 15.65 -27.33 1.96
C ASN A 1000 14.90 -28.34 2.86
N ALA A 1001 15.51 -28.78 3.96
CA ALA A 1001 14.89 -29.64 4.96
C ALA A 1001 15.32 -29.22 6.39
N SER A 1002 14.43 -29.38 7.36
CA SER A 1002 14.69 -28.99 8.76
C SER A 1002 15.94 -29.68 9.33
N GLY A 1003 16.90 -28.90 9.82
CA GLY A 1003 18.16 -29.40 10.38
C GLY A 1003 19.19 -29.85 9.34
N ARG A 1004 18.99 -29.50 8.06
CA ARG A 1004 19.93 -29.80 6.97
C ARG A 1004 20.15 -28.56 6.10
N ARG A 1005 21.39 -28.43 5.62
CA ARG A 1005 21.83 -27.25 4.87
C ARG A 1005 21.10 -27.16 3.52
N PRO A 1006 20.44 -26.02 3.20
CA PRO A 1006 19.82 -25.82 1.90
C PRO A 1006 20.84 -25.98 0.77
N THR A 1007 20.45 -26.68 -0.31
CA THR A 1007 21.33 -26.98 -1.45
C THR A 1007 20.64 -26.56 -2.74
N ALA A 1008 21.28 -25.68 -3.52
CA ALA A 1008 20.84 -25.31 -4.86
C ALA A 1008 21.65 -26.08 -5.91
N VAL A 1009 20.98 -26.65 -6.91
CA VAL A 1009 21.62 -27.39 -8.01
C VAL A 1009 21.07 -26.91 -9.35
N PRO A 1010 21.91 -26.45 -10.31
CA PRO A 1010 21.47 -26.15 -11.66
C PRO A 1010 21.13 -27.45 -12.41
N VAL A 1011 20.05 -27.42 -13.21
CA VAL A 1011 19.59 -28.56 -14.02
C VAL A 1011 19.08 -28.09 -15.37
N GLN A 1012 19.48 -28.77 -16.44
CA GLN A 1012 18.99 -28.51 -17.78
C GLN A 1012 17.78 -29.41 -18.10
N ILE A 1013 16.66 -28.80 -18.48
CA ILE A 1013 15.43 -29.50 -18.86
C ILE A 1013 15.36 -29.59 -20.39
N SER A 1014 15.38 -30.82 -20.90
CA SER A 1014 15.08 -31.12 -22.30
C SER A 1014 13.59 -30.95 -22.58
N GLY A 1015 13.23 -30.42 -23.76
CA GLY A 1015 11.84 -30.18 -24.16
C GLY A 1015 10.95 -31.41 -24.40
N ALA A 1016 11.41 -32.60 -24.01
CA ALA A 1016 10.63 -33.83 -24.00
C ALA A 1016 11.17 -34.79 -22.92
N GLY A 1017 10.25 -35.35 -22.11
CA GLY A 1017 10.58 -36.35 -21.08
C GLY A 1017 10.87 -35.78 -19.69
N VAL A 1018 11.34 -36.66 -18.80
CA VAL A 1018 11.59 -36.34 -17.39
C VAL A 1018 13.08 -36.41 -17.09
N THR A 1019 13.71 -35.25 -16.85
CA THR A 1019 15.09 -35.16 -16.34
C THR A 1019 15.16 -35.75 -14.93
N ARG A 1020 16.28 -36.40 -14.59
CA ARG A 1020 16.51 -36.91 -13.22
C ARG A 1020 17.59 -36.12 -12.47
N LEU A 1021 17.32 -35.83 -11.20
CA LEU A 1021 18.22 -35.10 -10.31
C LEU A 1021 18.13 -35.66 -8.88
N ASP A 1022 19.18 -36.34 -8.42
CA ASP A 1022 19.29 -36.77 -7.02
C ASP A 1022 20.10 -35.73 -6.22
N VAL A 1023 19.55 -35.25 -5.11
CA VAL A 1023 20.12 -34.16 -4.29
C VAL A 1023 20.50 -34.70 -2.91
N ARG A 1024 21.72 -34.38 -2.46
CA ARG A 1024 22.21 -34.78 -1.13
C ARG A 1024 22.31 -33.58 -0.21
N LEU A 1025 21.61 -33.64 0.93
CA LEU A 1025 21.63 -32.60 1.95
C LEU A 1025 22.53 -33.02 3.11
N ARG A 1026 23.48 -32.16 3.52
CA ARG A 1026 24.32 -32.38 4.71
C ARG A 1026 23.60 -31.95 5.98
N ALA A 1027 23.95 -32.56 7.12
CA ALA A 1027 23.57 -32.03 8.43
C ALA A 1027 24.06 -30.58 8.61
N GLY A 1028 23.24 -29.75 9.27
CA GLY A 1028 23.61 -28.39 9.67
C GLY A 1028 24.02 -28.32 11.14
N VAL A 1029 25.10 -27.61 11.48
CA VAL A 1029 25.50 -27.48 12.90
C VAL A 1029 24.68 -26.39 13.59
N GLN A 1030 24.31 -26.61 14.85
CA GLN A 1030 23.55 -25.67 15.67
C GLN A 1030 24.44 -25.08 16.77
N LEU A 1031 24.44 -23.75 16.89
CA LEU A 1031 25.10 -23.00 17.96
C LEU A 1031 24.01 -22.31 18.81
N GLN A 1032 24.05 -22.46 20.13
CA GLN A 1032 23.05 -21.90 21.05
C GLN A 1032 23.71 -21.38 22.32
N GLY A 1033 23.07 -20.44 23.01
CA GLY A 1033 23.65 -19.87 24.23
C GLY A 1033 22.75 -18.86 24.93
N VAL A 1034 23.18 -18.37 26.09
CA VAL A 1034 22.52 -17.32 26.85
C VAL A 1034 23.44 -16.11 27.03
N VAL A 1035 22.96 -14.91 26.69
CA VAL A 1035 23.63 -13.65 27.04
C VAL A 1035 23.26 -13.26 28.47
N ARG A 1036 24.26 -12.88 29.28
CA ARG A 1036 24.13 -12.50 30.69
C ARG A 1036 24.81 -11.18 30.97
N ALA A 1037 24.31 -10.43 31.96
CA ALA A 1037 24.86 -9.14 32.37
C ALA A 1037 25.41 -9.17 33.82
N GLY A 1038 26.68 -8.79 33.96
CA GLY A 1038 27.37 -8.50 35.22
C GLY A 1038 27.56 -9.68 36.18
N ALA A 1039 28.19 -9.42 37.32
CA ALA A 1039 28.52 -10.42 38.35
C ALA A 1039 27.30 -11.17 38.94
N GLY A 1040 26.07 -10.69 38.70
CA GLY A 1040 24.83 -11.37 39.07
C GLY A 1040 24.37 -12.48 38.09
N ARG A 1041 25.01 -12.61 36.92
CA ARG A 1041 24.66 -13.59 35.86
C ARG A 1041 23.20 -13.58 35.40
N LEU A 1042 22.54 -12.44 35.56
CA LEU A 1042 21.17 -12.22 35.12
C LEU A 1042 21.10 -12.35 33.59
N PRO A 1043 20.14 -13.11 33.03
CA PRO A 1043 19.96 -13.18 31.59
C PRO A 1043 19.56 -11.81 31.04
N LEU A 1044 20.09 -11.47 29.86
CA LEU A 1044 19.85 -10.19 29.20
C LEU A 1044 18.92 -10.37 27.99
N PRO A 1045 17.64 -9.94 28.07
CA PRO A 1045 16.73 -9.95 26.92
C PRO A 1045 17.05 -8.81 25.94
N ASP A 1046 16.51 -8.92 24.73
CA ASP A 1046 16.59 -7.91 23.67
C ASP A 1046 18.03 -7.53 23.23
N ALA A 1047 19.03 -8.32 23.63
CA ALA A 1047 20.42 -8.15 23.22
C ALA A 1047 20.64 -8.70 21.81
N ARG A 1048 21.34 -7.94 20.96
CA ARG A 1048 21.66 -8.36 19.59
C ARG A 1048 22.96 -9.17 19.59
N VAL A 1049 22.87 -10.43 19.19
CA VAL A 1049 24.01 -11.34 19.02
C VAL A 1049 24.24 -11.53 17.53
N THR A 1050 25.42 -11.16 17.05
CA THR A 1050 25.84 -11.32 15.65
C THR A 1050 26.91 -12.41 15.58
N LEU A 1051 26.76 -13.35 14.66
CA LEU A 1051 27.74 -14.39 14.38
C LEU A 1051 28.52 -13.99 13.10
N VAL A 1052 29.83 -14.06 13.18
CA VAL A 1052 30.77 -13.67 12.12
C VAL A 1052 31.70 -14.85 11.81
N ASP A 1053 32.05 -15.10 10.54
CA ASP A 1053 33.02 -16.14 10.18
C ASP A 1053 34.49 -15.69 10.34
N ALA A 1054 35.43 -16.61 10.11
CA ALA A 1054 36.86 -16.33 10.13
C ALA A 1054 37.35 -15.36 9.03
N ALA A 1055 36.52 -15.00 8.04
CA ALA A 1055 36.82 -14.00 7.01
C ALA A 1055 36.23 -12.61 7.32
N GLY A 1056 35.40 -12.49 8.37
CA GLY A 1056 34.76 -11.25 8.79
C GLY A 1056 33.32 -11.06 8.28
N ASN A 1057 32.75 -12.03 7.57
CA ASN A 1057 31.39 -11.93 7.04
C ASN A 1057 30.35 -12.21 8.14
N VAL A 1058 29.23 -11.47 8.15
CA VAL A 1058 28.11 -11.76 9.06
C VAL A 1058 27.35 -12.99 8.57
N VAL A 1059 27.47 -14.07 9.33
CA VAL A 1059 26.83 -15.38 9.08
C VAL A 1059 25.38 -15.40 9.56
N GLY A 1060 25.08 -14.60 10.58
CA GLY A 1060 23.71 -14.44 11.08
C GLY A 1060 23.63 -13.40 12.19
N THR A 1061 22.41 -12.99 12.54
CA THR A 1061 22.15 -12.17 13.73
C THR A 1061 20.85 -12.62 14.40
N ALA A 1062 20.94 -12.85 15.71
CA ALA A 1062 19.84 -13.20 16.59
C ALA A 1062 19.58 -12.07 17.60
N THR A 1063 18.38 -12.06 18.19
CA THR A 1063 18.04 -11.19 19.33
C THR A 1063 17.58 -12.07 20.48
N THR A 1064 18.04 -11.82 21.70
CA THR A 1064 17.83 -12.74 22.83
C THR A 1064 16.41 -12.74 23.36
N GLY A 1065 15.93 -13.93 23.74
CA GLY A 1065 14.65 -14.13 24.40
C GLY A 1065 14.56 -13.53 25.81
N SER A 1066 13.39 -13.63 26.44
CA SER A 1066 13.15 -13.15 27.83
C SER A 1066 13.99 -13.87 28.90
N ASP A 1067 14.59 -15.01 28.54
CA ASP A 1067 15.52 -15.84 29.30
C ASP A 1067 16.99 -15.62 28.88
N GLY A 1068 17.25 -14.65 28.00
CA GLY A 1068 18.56 -14.32 27.46
C GLY A 1068 19.05 -15.26 26.35
N ALA A 1069 18.25 -16.25 25.93
CA ALA A 1069 18.68 -17.29 24.99
C ALA A 1069 18.74 -16.80 23.54
N TYR A 1070 19.72 -17.29 22.77
CA TYR A 1070 19.84 -17.15 21.32
C TYR A 1070 20.25 -18.49 20.69
N ALA A 1071 20.00 -18.65 19.38
CA ALA A 1071 20.49 -19.77 18.60
C ALA A 1071 20.70 -19.40 17.13
N PHE A 1072 21.63 -20.11 16.49
CA PHE A 1072 21.91 -20.14 15.06
C PHE A 1072 21.87 -21.60 14.60
N THR A 1073 21.31 -21.87 13.42
CA THR A 1073 21.26 -23.21 12.82
C THR A 1073 22.04 -23.24 11.51
N ASP A 1074 22.28 -24.44 11.00
CA ASP A 1074 22.77 -24.70 9.64
C ASP A 1074 24.19 -24.16 9.34
N LEU A 1075 25.00 -23.97 10.40
CA LEU A 1075 26.39 -23.53 10.33
C LEU A 1075 27.32 -24.59 9.69
N ASP A 1076 28.51 -24.14 9.26
CA ASP A 1076 29.64 -25.01 8.91
C ASP A 1076 30.46 -25.39 10.16
N VAL A 1077 31.35 -26.35 9.99
CA VAL A 1077 32.44 -26.62 10.95
C VAL A 1077 33.57 -25.63 10.64
N GLY A 1078 33.96 -24.81 11.62
CA GLY A 1078 34.93 -23.73 11.42
C GLY A 1078 35.06 -22.79 12.62
N GLU A 1079 35.91 -21.78 12.48
CA GLU A 1079 36.04 -20.71 13.48
C GLU A 1079 35.08 -19.56 13.19
N TYR A 1080 34.43 -19.09 14.24
CA TYR A 1080 33.46 -17.99 14.22
C TYR A 1080 33.72 -17.03 15.37
N SER A 1081 33.30 -15.78 15.23
CA SER A 1081 33.23 -14.80 16.31
C SER A 1081 31.78 -14.44 16.63
N LEU A 1082 31.38 -14.63 17.89
CA LEU A 1082 30.15 -14.05 18.43
C LEU A 1082 30.43 -12.63 18.89
N ILE A 1083 29.57 -11.69 18.49
CA ILE A 1083 29.59 -10.30 18.91
C ILE A 1083 28.25 -9.97 19.55
N ALA A 1084 28.23 -9.78 20.87
CA ALA A 1084 27.03 -9.30 21.58
C ALA A 1084 27.06 -7.77 21.70
N SER A 1085 25.94 -7.13 21.35
CA SER A 1085 25.77 -5.68 21.28
C SER A 1085 24.49 -5.21 21.98
N GLY A 1086 24.58 -4.03 22.62
CA GLY A 1086 23.57 -3.47 23.54
C GLY A 1086 24.18 -2.90 24.82
N TYR A 1087 25.39 -3.35 25.15
CA TYR A 1087 26.34 -2.80 26.14
C TYR A 1087 27.72 -2.67 25.44
N PRO A 1088 28.83 -2.28 26.10
CA PRO A 1088 30.15 -2.29 25.46
C PRO A 1088 30.42 -3.65 24.79
N PRO A 1089 30.75 -3.68 23.49
CA PRO A 1089 30.68 -4.92 22.72
C PRO A 1089 31.75 -5.92 23.16
N VAL A 1090 31.31 -7.14 23.44
CA VAL A 1090 32.19 -8.28 23.67
C VAL A 1090 32.15 -9.15 22.43
N ALA A 1091 33.29 -9.21 21.75
CA ALA A 1091 33.58 -10.23 20.74
C ALA A 1091 34.22 -11.45 21.42
N THR A 1092 33.86 -12.66 20.99
CA THR A 1092 34.49 -13.90 21.47
C THR A 1092 34.55 -14.91 20.33
N ALA A 1093 35.77 -15.33 20.00
CA ALA A 1093 36.01 -16.39 19.03
C ALA A 1093 35.67 -17.77 19.64
N LEU A 1094 35.12 -18.64 18.81
CA LEU A 1094 34.80 -20.03 19.13
C LEU A 1094 34.97 -20.90 17.88
N THR A 1095 35.32 -22.18 18.09
CA THR A 1095 35.35 -23.18 17.04
C THR A 1095 34.05 -23.99 17.13
N VAL A 1096 33.30 -24.06 16.04
CA VAL A 1096 32.13 -24.95 15.90
C VAL A 1096 32.65 -26.30 15.40
N GLU A 1097 32.47 -27.37 16.18
CA GLU A 1097 32.94 -28.71 15.84
C GLU A 1097 31.84 -29.60 15.20
N GLY A 1098 32.27 -30.66 14.52
CA GLY A 1098 31.39 -31.51 13.74
C GLY A 1098 30.59 -32.52 14.57
N GLY A 1099 29.38 -32.14 15.02
CA GLY A 1099 28.35 -33.10 15.45
C GLY A 1099 27.70 -32.82 16.80
N GLY A 1100 27.01 -31.69 16.93
CA GLY A 1100 26.28 -31.36 18.15
C GLY A 1100 25.41 -30.11 18.02
N ALA A 1101 24.80 -29.73 19.15
CA ALA A 1101 24.21 -28.41 19.35
C ALA A 1101 25.05 -27.67 20.40
N ASP A 1102 26.12 -27.02 19.95
CA ASP A 1102 27.15 -26.44 20.81
C ASP A 1102 26.60 -25.29 21.66
N GLY A 1103 26.85 -25.37 22.97
CA GLY A 1103 26.33 -24.45 23.98
C GLY A 1103 27.37 -23.44 24.45
N PHE A 1104 27.20 -22.17 24.13
CA PHE A 1104 28.17 -21.10 24.41
C PHE A 1104 27.51 -19.88 25.08
N ASP A 1105 27.63 -19.74 26.40
CA ASP A 1105 27.09 -18.57 27.13
C ASP A 1105 28.01 -17.34 27.00
N LEU A 1106 27.42 -16.15 26.84
CA LEU A 1106 28.14 -14.87 26.74
C LEU A 1106 27.93 -14.02 28.00
N GLU A 1107 29.00 -13.61 28.68
CA GLU A 1107 28.95 -12.78 29.89
C GLU A 1107 29.42 -11.34 29.60
N LEU A 1108 28.48 -10.40 29.52
CA LEU A 1108 28.75 -8.97 29.34
C LEU A 1108 29.09 -8.32 30.69
N ARG A 1109 30.19 -7.56 30.74
CA ARG A 1109 30.67 -6.87 31.96
C ARG A 1109 30.70 -5.36 31.77
N HIS A 1110 30.62 -4.62 32.87
CA HIS A 1110 30.64 -3.15 32.85
C HIS A 1110 32.08 -2.65 33.10
N PRO A 1111 32.53 -1.54 32.50
CA PRO A 1111 33.87 -0.99 32.77
C PRO A 1111 34.10 -0.51 34.21
N GLU A 1112 33.09 -0.59 35.08
CA GLU A 1112 33.16 -0.27 36.51
C GLU A 1112 32.72 -1.45 37.42
N GLY A 1113 32.65 -2.69 36.90
CA GLY A 1113 32.22 -3.88 37.67
C GLY A 1113 32.40 -5.22 36.95
#